data_AF-A0A838TV97-F1
#
_entry.id   AF-A0A838TV97-F1
#
_cell.length_a   1.000
_cell.length_b   1.000
_cell.length_c   1.000
_cell.angle_alpha   90.00
_cell.angle_beta   90.00
_cell.angle_gamma   90.00
#
_symmetry.space_group_name_H-M   'P 1'
#
loop_
_entity.id
_entity.type
_entity.pdbx_description
1 polymer ?
#
loop_
_entity_poly.entity_id
_entity_poly.type
_entity_poly.pdbx_seq_one_letter_code
_entity_poly.pdbx_strand_id
1 'polypeptide(L)'
;MYDFIKKLLTGSHQVAFLEPEASDGSGIKFSAGDQRAKWDRELGRGVEQSEKSLKVVSLTGKELSADWPKIMPPDEEQKRYDVLYDPEDDRREAPKNPHIERLSYSLTNGSKEFRMLAVQHMGGMDAKPQAQFAAMEEHFDELRPQIVFYEGPTSEPVSMTLNQAYEGDQQFTQYLVMEHNKNLQPGEQPIIMESWDMPLKDAVEEFKKKGYSSEEIAANEVFKWMYGKAESIKHDGSLTEQQRNEKLHELQSQYESNPVDPNIDPEFFKWIPRDDGQDWTPALVQEAFQKVTGRSVDHNLKHADSLRLQKMFADLNIFRDVYAVKKYAEALKKYDRVMTVAGSAHSIRERDAMITFVDSEEQPNGSFGDATNDNLQQVSELTTSTGDPRPQLEALAVGIMPTGEKNRAEMRLNQATDHITRYGDTRLDHELATWIKPGEAPRAKVWPTFSNGDSKVTLVGVSHTKDMQSPMMRDIVSTTEEYIAATPLERRLVMVEGLRGGIPTWKSEEDANTEAGEMGVIAFRAQQAGVDVISPEAPQEGIINKLKAEGVPADKIASFYILRQLPGLLKRDTPDAEKIADFAGAIYEYSQAADTGWIQPLGEDEIQRVASDPVFKQELSQRIIQAALPRLNASLRDTFMQWNTTLDTDTRAKIDAKNLSEKEVEQRVFLDLIAASESAVQDESSQVITYDKNGIGTNADIDTLIYLTKPGNEAPAIDLRAISRVDNEARDEYLLQSIDDAVKAGKNPLVEFGGTHAIKIAPALIYRYPQPQAA
;
A
#
# COMPACT_ATOMS: atom_id res chain seq x y z
N MET A 1 -34.17 2.64 -13.61
CA MET A 1 -32.73 3.02 -13.65
C MET A 1 -31.99 2.80 -14.99
N TYR A 2 -31.79 1.57 -15.50
CA TYR A 2 -31.04 1.30 -16.76
C TYR A 2 -31.51 2.15 -17.94
N ASP A 3 -32.82 2.17 -18.20
CA ASP A 3 -33.41 3.01 -19.24
C ASP A 3 -33.28 4.50 -18.96
N PHE A 4 -33.26 4.92 -17.69
CA PHE A 4 -33.08 6.32 -17.31
C PHE A 4 -31.64 6.77 -17.54
N ILE A 5 -30.65 6.01 -17.06
CA ILE A 5 -29.21 6.26 -17.27
C ILE A 5 -28.87 6.20 -18.76
N LYS A 6 -29.38 5.19 -19.48
CA LYS A 6 -29.23 5.07 -20.94
C LYS A 6 -29.82 6.28 -21.67
N LYS A 7 -31.03 6.73 -21.33
CA LYS A 7 -31.67 7.92 -21.93
C LYS A 7 -30.95 9.23 -21.57
N LEU A 8 -30.44 9.36 -20.34
CA LEU A 8 -29.66 10.51 -19.87
C LEU A 8 -28.35 10.68 -20.67
N LEU A 9 -27.68 9.56 -20.98
CA LEU A 9 -26.31 9.54 -21.50
C LEU A 9 -26.21 9.46 -23.02
N THR A 10 -27.25 8.97 -23.71
CA THR A 10 -27.33 9.02 -25.17
C THR A 10 -27.84 10.36 -25.71
N GLY A 11 -28.08 11.36 -24.84
CA GLY A 11 -28.57 12.69 -25.23
C GLY A 11 -29.96 12.67 -25.88
N SER A 12 -30.74 11.61 -25.65
CA SER A 12 -32.02 11.37 -26.32
C SER A 12 -33.16 12.07 -25.60
N HIS A 13 -33.06 13.39 -25.42
CA HIS A 13 -34.16 14.23 -24.98
C HIS A 13 -34.74 14.98 -26.18
N GLN A 14 -35.86 14.49 -26.74
CA GLN A 14 -36.95 15.40 -27.07
C GLN A 14 -37.82 15.49 -25.83
N VAL A 15 -37.60 16.54 -25.03
CA VAL A 15 -38.61 16.95 -24.05
C VAL A 15 -39.80 17.45 -24.86
N ALA A 16 -40.84 16.65 -24.95
CA ALA A 16 -42.14 17.12 -25.40
C ALA A 16 -42.66 18.07 -24.31
N PHE A 17 -42.46 19.36 -24.51
CA PHE A 17 -43.26 20.36 -23.82
C PHE A 17 -44.71 20.17 -24.26
N LEU A 18 -45.61 20.00 -23.29
CA LEU A 18 -47.00 20.39 -23.50
C LEU A 18 -46.98 21.91 -23.69
N GLU A 19 -47.00 22.37 -24.94
CA GLU A 19 -47.23 23.78 -25.26
C GLU A 19 -48.64 24.17 -24.79
N PRO A 20 -48.80 25.26 -24.00
CA PRO A 20 -50.05 25.98 -23.95
C PRO A 20 -50.28 26.67 -25.30
N GLU A 21 -51.54 26.71 -25.73
CA GLU A 21 -52.01 27.34 -26.98
C GLU A 21 -51.30 28.67 -27.28
N ALA A 22 -50.69 28.75 -28.46
CA ALA A 22 -50.12 29.98 -28.99
C ALA A 22 -51.20 31.03 -29.23
N SER A 23 -51.05 32.21 -28.63
CA SER A 23 -51.51 33.46 -29.23
C SER A 23 -50.37 34.12 -30.00
N ASP A 24 -50.79 34.74 -31.09
CA ASP A 24 -50.16 35.80 -31.89
C ASP A 24 -48.69 35.65 -32.32
N GLY A 25 -48.55 35.35 -33.62
CA GLY A 25 -47.27 35.28 -34.26
C GLY A 25 -46.60 36.66 -34.43
N SER A 26 -45.28 36.64 -34.39
CA SER A 26 -44.46 37.40 -35.31
C SER A 26 -43.17 36.61 -35.52
N GLY A 27 -42.92 36.23 -36.77
CA GLY A 27 -41.76 35.43 -37.13
C GLY A 27 -40.47 36.21 -37.02
N ILE A 28 -39.36 35.48 -37.04
CA ILE A 28 -38.13 35.79 -37.78
C ILE A 28 -37.36 34.45 -37.92
N LYS A 29 -37.00 34.09 -39.16
CA LYS A 29 -36.07 32.98 -39.45
C LYS A 29 -34.65 33.54 -39.45
N PHE A 30 -33.71 32.87 -38.76
CA PHE A 30 -32.28 33.03 -39.01
C PHE A 30 -31.66 31.69 -39.37
N SER A 31 -30.98 31.65 -40.52
CA SER A 31 -30.17 30.52 -40.98
C SER A 31 -28.79 30.55 -40.33
N ALA A 32 -28.29 29.38 -39.93
CA ALA A 32 -26.95 29.18 -39.40
C ALA A 32 -25.89 29.54 -40.46
N GLY A 33 -25.13 30.61 -40.23
CA GLY A 33 -24.05 31.02 -41.13
C GLY A 33 -23.19 32.21 -40.66
N ASP A 34 -23.70 33.10 -39.81
CA ASP A 34 -23.10 34.44 -39.66
C ASP A 34 -22.46 34.81 -38.31
N GLN A 35 -22.20 33.86 -37.40
CA GLN A 35 -21.59 34.20 -36.10
C GLN A 35 -20.05 34.11 -36.05
N ARG A 36 -19.39 33.53 -37.06
CA ARG A 36 -17.91 33.38 -37.02
C ARG A 36 -17.15 34.62 -37.51
N ALA A 37 -17.76 35.45 -38.35
CA ALA A 37 -17.11 36.64 -38.92
C ALA A 37 -17.24 37.92 -38.06
N LYS A 38 -18.03 37.86 -36.98
CA LYS A 38 -18.25 38.98 -36.05
C LYS A 38 -17.26 38.97 -34.88
N TRP A 39 -16.81 37.80 -34.43
CA TRP A 39 -15.81 37.68 -33.36
C TRP A 39 -14.39 38.06 -33.77
N ASP A 40 -13.99 37.78 -35.02
CA ASP A 40 -12.65 38.15 -35.50
C ASP A 40 -12.46 39.67 -35.73
N ARG A 41 -13.54 40.46 -35.63
CA ARG A 41 -13.52 41.91 -35.89
C ARG A 41 -13.59 42.79 -34.63
N GLU A 42 -13.95 42.24 -33.47
CA GLU A 42 -14.14 43.02 -32.23
C GLU A 42 -12.95 42.94 -31.24
N LEU A 43 -11.93 42.12 -31.50
CA LEU A 43 -10.74 42.00 -30.63
C LEU A 43 -9.46 42.65 -31.17
N GLY A 44 -9.56 43.50 -32.19
CA GLY A 44 -8.44 44.25 -32.74
C GLY A 44 -8.32 45.67 -32.18
N ARG A 45 -7.14 45.96 -31.57
CA ARG A 45 -6.65 47.22 -30.94
C ARG A 45 -6.89 47.26 -29.42
N GLY A 46 -5.92 47.40 -28.53
CA GLY A 46 -4.51 47.75 -28.64
C GLY A 46 -4.11 48.38 -27.30
N VAL A 47 -3.24 47.71 -26.55
CA VAL A 47 -2.52 48.33 -25.42
C VAL A 47 -1.08 47.87 -25.53
N GLU A 48 -0.23 48.77 -26.04
CA GLU A 48 1.19 48.78 -25.69
C GLU A 48 1.31 49.05 -24.19
N GLN A 49 1.91 48.14 -23.41
CA GLN A 49 2.90 48.52 -22.40
C GLN A 49 3.58 47.31 -21.74
N SER A 50 4.91 47.39 -21.80
CA SER A 50 5.95 46.77 -20.97
C SER A 50 6.02 45.24 -20.91
N GLU A 51 7.03 44.71 -21.62
CA GLU A 51 7.79 43.56 -21.16
C GLU A 51 8.31 43.82 -19.73
N LYS A 52 7.62 43.25 -18.75
CA LYS A 52 8.24 42.82 -17.50
C LYS A 52 7.93 41.34 -17.37
N SER A 53 8.89 40.52 -17.76
CA SER A 53 8.97 39.14 -17.35
C SER A 53 8.81 39.08 -15.83
N LEU A 54 7.81 38.33 -15.37
CA LEU A 54 7.72 37.88 -14.00
C LEU A 54 8.90 36.91 -13.80
N LYS A 55 10.03 37.46 -13.36
CA LYS A 55 11.02 36.68 -12.63
C LYS A 55 10.30 36.16 -11.40
N VAL A 56 10.04 34.85 -11.37
CA VAL A 56 9.95 34.14 -10.10
C VAL A 56 11.33 34.31 -9.46
N VAL A 57 11.41 35.29 -8.57
CA VAL A 57 12.54 35.48 -7.70
C VAL A 57 12.44 34.37 -6.67
N SER A 58 13.17 33.27 -6.90
CA SER A 58 13.45 32.30 -5.85
C SER A 58 14.26 33.01 -4.77
N LEU A 59 13.62 33.25 -3.63
CA LEU A 59 14.26 33.77 -2.42
C LEU A 59 14.04 32.76 -1.31
N THR A 60 14.85 31.71 -1.34
CA THR A 60 15.57 31.08 -0.23
C THR A 60 16.37 29.95 -0.87
N GLY A 61 17.71 29.87 -0.85
CA GLY A 61 18.68 30.70 -0.16
C GLY A 61 19.98 29.92 0.08
N LYS A 62 20.42 29.11 -0.91
CA LYS A 62 21.78 28.61 -1.24
C LYS A 62 21.62 27.27 -2.00
N GLU A 63 22.20 27.19 -3.19
CA GLU A 63 22.32 25.93 -3.93
C GLU A 63 23.03 24.88 -3.06
N LEU A 64 22.48 23.66 -3.07
CA LEU A 64 23.15 22.46 -2.58
C LEU A 64 24.44 22.24 -3.40
N SER A 65 25.42 21.54 -2.82
CA SER A 65 26.56 21.06 -3.61
C SER A 65 26.05 20.23 -4.78
N ALA A 66 26.63 20.39 -5.97
CA ALA A 66 26.18 19.75 -7.22
C ALA A 66 26.32 18.20 -7.23
N ASP A 67 26.62 17.59 -6.08
CA ASP A 67 27.17 16.26 -5.93
C ASP A 67 26.24 15.33 -5.09
N TRP A 68 24.93 15.60 -5.04
CA TRP A 68 23.89 14.92 -4.21
C TRP A 68 22.73 14.22 -5.03
N PRO A 69 22.04 13.14 -4.51
CA PRO A 69 21.10 12.25 -5.22
C PRO A 69 19.89 12.91 -5.78
N LYS A 70 19.37 12.33 -6.86
CA LYS A 70 18.01 12.51 -7.34
C LYS A 70 17.43 11.19 -7.81
N ILE A 71 16.18 10.96 -7.47
CA ILE A 71 15.38 9.80 -7.86
C ILE A 71 15.14 9.85 -9.38
N MET A 72 15.22 8.70 -10.07
CA MET A 72 14.78 8.60 -11.47
C MET A 72 13.27 8.91 -11.52
N PRO A 73 12.80 9.82 -12.40
CA PRO A 73 11.39 10.12 -12.52
C PRO A 73 10.56 8.87 -12.86
N PRO A 74 9.43 8.60 -12.17
CA PRO A 74 8.61 7.40 -12.40
C PRO A 74 8.15 7.20 -13.86
N ASP A 75 8.03 8.27 -14.64
CA ASP A 75 7.64 8.20 -16.06
C ASP A 75 8.78 7.73 -16.98
N GLU A 76 10.05 7.91 -16.58
CA GLU A 76 11.20 7.39 -17.29
C GLU A 76 11.41 5.89 -17.00
N GLU A 77 11.15 5.46 -15.75
CA GLU A 77 11.12 4.06 -15.31
C GLU A 77 10.02 3.28 -16.07
N GLN A 78 8.80 3.81 -16.13
CA GLN A 78 7.66 3.19 -16.81
C GLN A 78 7.83 3.06 -18.33
N LYS A 79 8.43 4.06 -18.99
CA LYS A 79 8.69 4.00 -20.45
C LYS A 79 9.62 2.85 -20.84
N ARG A 80 10.57 2.49 -19.97
CA ARG A 80 11.45 1.32 -20.19
C ARG A 80 10.70 0.01 -19.97
N TYR A 81 9.80 -0.02 -18.99
CA TYR A 81 8.94 -1.15 -18.63
C TYR A 81 7.90 -1.55 -19.70
N ASP A 82 7.24 -0.58 -20.32
CA ASP A 82 6.14 -0.83 -21.28
C ASP A 82 6.61 -1.41 -22.61
N VAL A 83 7.91 -1.33 -22.90
CA VAL A 83 8.53 -1.89 -24.11
C VAL A 83 8.74 -3.41 -24.00
N LEU A 84 8.67 -4.00 -22.79
CA LEU A 84 9.23 -5.33 -22.50
C LEU A 84 8.26 -6.41 -21.97
N TYR A 85 6.97 -6.14 -21.68
CA TYR A 85 6.03 -7.09 -21.01
C TYR A 85 4.67 -7.34 -21.72
N ASP A 86 4.15 -8.59 -21.64
CA ASP A 86 2.82 -9.03 -22.13
C ASP A 86 2.01 -9.76 -21.03
N PRO A 87 0.86 -9.23 -20.57
CA PRO A 87 0.11 -9.76 -19.42
C PRO A 87 -0.70 -11.06 -19.65
N GLU A 88 -0.97 -11.48 -20.89
CA GLU A 88 -1.82 -12.67 -21.14
C GLU A 88 -1.05 -13.94 -21.49
N ASP A 89 0.16 -13.82 -22.05
CA ASP A 89 1.05 -14.96 -22.26
C ASP A 89 1.57 -15.53 -20.92
N ASP A 90 1.86 -14.66 -19.95
CA ASP A 90 2.39 -15.02 -18.62
C ASP A 90 1.38 -15.74 -17.70
N ARG A 91 0.09 -15.75 -18.06
CA ARG A 91 -0.97 -16.44 -17.30
C ARG A 91 -1.28 -17.84 -17.80
N ARG A 92 -0.86 -18.20 -19.03
CA ARG A 92 -1.20 -19.48 -19.67
C ARG A 92 -0.01 -20.43 -19.79
N GLU A 93 1.20 -19.90 -19.85
CA GLU A 93 2.46 -20.63 -19.83
C GLU A 93 3.40 -19.91 -18.84
N ALA A 94 4.49 -20.55 -18.40
CA ALA A 94 5.56 -19.81 -17.69
C ALA A 94 5.99 -18.62 -18.58
N PRO A 95 6.30 -17.43 -18.00
CA PRO A 95 6.58 -16.25 -18.80
C PRO A 95 7.54 -16.58 -19.93
N LYS A 96 7.27 -16.11 -21.16
CA LYS A 96 8.26 -16.31 -22.23
C LYS A 96 9.56 -15.57 -21.91
N ASN A 97 9.47 -14.51 -21.10
CA ASN A 97 10.57 -13.70 -20.59
C ASN A 97 10.46 -13.49 -19.06
N PRO A 98 10.79 -14.48 -18.20
CA PRO A 98 10.65 -14.39 -16.74
C PRO A 98 11.63 -13.40 -16.05
N HIS A 99 12.27 -12.56 -16.84
CA HIS A 99 13.47 -11.80 -16.49
C HIS A 99 13.33 -10.28 -16.63
N ILE A 100 12.12 -9.80 -16.90
CA ILE A 100 11.90 -8.36 -17.10
C ILE A 100 12.03 -7.68 -15.73
N GLU A 101 13.24 -7.18 -15.45
CA GLU A 101 13.68 -5.86 -14.93
C GLU A 101 12.82 -5.04 -13.96
N ARG A 102 11.56 -5.38 -13.69
CA ARG A 102 10.54 -4.55 -13.01
C ARG A 102 10.79 -4.30 -11.53
N LEU A 103 11.75 -4.98 -10.94
CA LEU A 103 12.14 -4.78 -9.55
C LEU A 103 13.61 -4.32 -9.43
N SER A 104 14.26 -4.12 -10.57
CA SER A 104 15.57 -3.52 -10.64
C SER A 104 15.40 -2.00 -10.68
N TYR A 105 16.02 -1.28 -9.74
CA TYR A 105 15.95 0.18 -9.72
C TYR A 105 17.34 0.77 -9.51
N SER A 106 17.49 2.02 -9.95
CA SER A 106 18.71 2.79 -9.78
C SER A 106 18.41 4.08 -9.02
N LEU A 107 19.20 4.35 -7.98
CA LEU A 107 19.23 5.62 -7.26
C LEU A 107 20.54 6.31 -7.62
N THR A 108 20.46 7.44 -8.32
CA THR A 108 21.64 8.18 -8.79
C THR A 108 21.88 9.43 -7.95
N ASN A 109 23.15 9.79 -7.78
CA ASN A 109 23.62 10.89 -6.97
C ASN A 109 24.95 11.44 -7.43
N GLY A 110 24.93 12.45 -8.29
CA GLY A 110 26.14 13.04 -8.81
C GLY A 110 27.01 11.95 -9.44
N SER A 111 28.08 11.56 -8.75
CA SER A 111 28.94 10.43 -9.15
C SER A 111 28.59 9.09 -8.49
N LYS A 112 27.80 9.10 -7.42
CA LYS A 112 27.31 7.91 -6.74
C LYS A 112 26.10 7.32 -7.45
N GLU A 113 26.02 6.01 -7.49
CA GLU A 113 24.93 5.27 -8.09
C GLU A 113 24.72 3.98 -7.29
N PHE A 114 23.50 3.75 -6.84
CA PHE A 114 23.07 2.49 -6.25
C PHE A 114 22.14 1.80 -7.23
N ARG A 115 22.45 0.56 -7.62
CA ARG A 115 21.58 -0.25 -8.47
C ARG A 115 21.22 -1.52 -7.74
N MET A 116 19.93 -1.74 -7.50
CA MET A 116 19.44 -3.05 -7.09
C MET A 116 18.93 -3.79 -8.31
N LEU A 117 19.35 -5.04 -8.47
CA LEU A 117 18.76 -5.99 -9.40
C LEU A 117 17.97 -7.03 -8.63
N ALA A 118 16.69 -7.10 -8.94
CA ALA A 118 15.82 -8.12 -8.43
C ALA A 118 15.86 -9.33 -9.33
N VAL A 119 16.17 -10.48 -8.74
CA VAL A 119 16.28 -11.74 -9.46
C VAL A 119 15.26 -12.75 -8.96
N GLN A 120 14.81 -13.62 -9.85
CA GLN A 120 14.18 -14.86 -9.45
C GLN A 120 15.29 -15.88 -9.20
N HIS A 121 15.26 -16.57 -8.05
CA HIS A 121 16.22 -17.65 -7.80
C HIS A 121 15.88 -18.84 -8.71
N MET A 122 16.70 -19.06 -9.74
CA MET A 122 16.43 -20.03 -10.82
C MET A 122 17.13 -21.39 -10.63
N GLY A 123 17.41 -21.79 -9.39
CA GLY A 123 18.16 -23.02 -9.10
C GLY A 123 17.54 -24.26 -9.75
N GLY A 124 18.30 -24.92 -10.63
CA GLY A 124 17.96 -26.24 -11.19
C GLY A 124 17.01 -26.26 -12.40
N MET A 125 16.62 -25.10 -12.95
CA MET A 125 15.95 -25.07 -14.27
C MET A 125 17.00 -25.15 -15.39
N ASP A 126 16.63 -25.67 -16.57
CA ASP A 126 17.50 -25.70 -17.76
C ASP A 126 17.95 -24.27 -18.12
N ALA A 127 19.08 -23.87 -17.53
CA ALA A 127 19.60 -22.51 -17.53
C ALA A 127 20.35 -22.19 -18.82
N LYS A 128 19.63 -22.27 -19.94
CA LYS A 128 20.02 -21.51 -21.14
C LYS A 128 20.14 -20.03 -20.78
N PRO A 129 20.86 -19.19 -21.55
CA PRO A 129 20.97 -17.77 -21.27
C PRO A 129 19.57 -17.13 -21.27
N GLN A 130 18.98 -17.06 -20.08
CA GLN A 130 17.74 -16.37 -19.81
C GLN A 130 18.09 -14.89 -19.81
N ALA A 131 17.19 -14.02 -20.28
CA ALA A 131 17.52 -12.61 -20.30
C ALA A 131 17.69 -11.99 -18.90
N GLN A 132 17.49 -12.74 -17.80
CA GLN A 132 17.85 -12.30 -16.44
C GLN A 132 19.35 -12.10 -16.37
N PHE A 133 20.11 -13.09 -16.85
CA PHE A 133 21.56 -13.05 -16.83
C PHE A 133 22.10 -12.03 -17.83
N ALA A 134 21.45 -11.87 -18.99
CA ALA A 134 21.79 -10.80 -19.92
C ALA A 134 21.57 -9.41 -19.30
N ALA A 135 20.44 -9.19 -18.63
CA ALA A 135 20.15 -7.94 -17.92
C ALA A 135 21.13 -7.72 -16.76
N MET A 136 21.48 -8.77 -16.01
CA MET A 136 22.51 -8.68 -14.97
C MET A 136 23.86 -8.25 -15.52
N GLU A 137 24.30 -8.84 -16.65
CA GLU A 137 25.54 -8.48 -17.34
C GLU A 137 25.49 -7.04 -17.87
N GLU A 138 24.41 -6.66 -18.55
CA GLU A 138 24.19 -5.30 -19.06
C GLU A 138 24.23 -4.27 -17.93
N HIS A 139 23.46 -4.49 -16.85
CA HIS A 139 23.43 -3.56 -15.73
C HIS A 139 24.76 -3.48 -14.99
N PHE A 140 25.49 -4.59 -14.91
CA PHE A 140 26.83 -4.62 -14.32
C PHE A 140 27.83 -3.82 -15.16
N ASP A 141 27.80 -3.99 -16.48
CA ASP A 141 28.69 -3.29 -17.43
C ASP A 141 28.41 -1.80 -17.53
N GLU A 142 27.14 -1.40 -17.47
CA GLU A 142 26.71 -0.01 -17.43
C GLU A 142 27.16 0.69 -16.15
N LEU A 143 26.88 0.09 -14.99
CA LEU A 143 27.18 0.69 -13.68
C LEU A 143 28.68 0.66 -13.38
N ARG A 144 29.39 -0.40 -13.78
CA ARG A 144 30.78 -0.68 -13.37
C ARG A 144 30.96 -0.54 -11.86
N PRO A 145 30.26 -1.37 -11.06
CA PRO A 145 30.20 -1.21 -9.61
C PRO A 145 31.59 -1.30 -8.99
N GLN A 146 31.82 -0.58 -7.90
CA GLN A 146 33.01 -0.75 -7.06
C GLN A 146 32.80 -1.85 -6.01
N ILE A 147 31.54 -2.09 -5.64
CA ILE A 147 31.13 -3.18 -4.76
C ILE A 147 29.82 -3.77 -5.26
N VAL A 148 29.73 -5.10 -5.19
CA VAL A 148 28.52 -5.87 -5.47
C VAL A 148 28.12 -6.65 -4.24
N PHE A 149 26.87 -6.46 -3.82
CA PHE A 149 26.22 -7.28 -2.82
C PHE A 149 25.43 -8.42 -3.47
N TYR A 150 25.44 -9.61 -2.86
CA TYR A 150 24.68 -10.76 -3.34
C TYR A 150 24.00 -11.53 -2.19
N GLU A 151 22.92 -12.23 -2.51
CA GLU A 151 22.22 -13.12 -1.59
C GLU A 151 22.93 -14.49 -1.53
N GLY A 152 23.24 -14.97 -0.33
CA GLY A 152 23.88 -16.26 -0.12
C GLY A 152 25.07 -16.20 0.85
N PRO A 153 25.60 -17.35 1.28
CA PRO A 153 26.66 -17.40 2.28
C PRO A 153 27.94 -16.68 1.83
N THR A 154 28.70 -16.17 2.80
CA THR A 154 30.04 -15.63 2.58
C THR A 154 30.99 -16.76 2.22
N SER A 155 31.19 -17.01 0.93
CA SER A 155 32.27 -17.87 0.46
C SER A 155 33.21 -17.03 -0.39
N GLU A 156 34.50 -17.37 -0.37
CA GLU A 156 35.41 -16.81 -1.36
C GLU A 156 34.88 -17.13 -2.77
N PRO A 157 34.87 -16.14 -3.70
CA PRO A 157 34.45 -16.39 -5.07
C PRO A 157 35.24 -17.55 -5.68
N VAL A 158 34.52 -18.54 -6.21
CA VAL A 158 35.14 -19.73 -6.81
C VAL A 158 35.22 -19.52 -8.32
N SER A 159 36.40 -19.74 -8.90
CA SER A 159 36.56 -19.67 -10.36
C SER A 159 35.63 -20.68 -11.02
N MET A 160 34.80 -20.19 -11.94
CA MET A 160 33.80 -20.99 -12.63
C MET A 160 33.72 -20.63 -14.11
N THR A 161 33.27 -21.58 -14.92
CA THR A 161 32.95 -21.35 -16.33
C THR A 161 31.61 -20.62 -16.46
N LEU A 162 31.37 -19.96 -17.60
CA LEU A 162 30.07 -19.32 -17.87
C LEU A 162 28.89 -20.30 -17.75
N ASN A 163 29.07 -21.56 -18.14
CA ASN A 163 28.01 -22.57 -18.00
C ASN A 163 27.69 -22.89 -16.53
N GLN A 164 28.69 -22.88 -15.65
CA GLN A 164 28.49 -23.03 -14.20
C GLN A 164 27.89 -21.76 -13.60
N ALA A 165 28.22 -20.59 -14.16
CA ALA A 165 27.66 -19.32 -13.76
C ALA A 165 26.15 -19.27 -13.96
N TYR A 166 25.62 -19.91 -15.01
CA TYR A 166 24.18 -20.00 -15.25
C TYR A 166 23.41 -20.91 -14.27
N GLU A 167 24.09 -21.65 -13.39
CA GLU A 167 23.41 -22.51 -12.41
C GLU A 167 22.63 -21.72 -11.34
N GLY A 168 22.88 -20.41 -11.20
CA GLY A 168 22.15 -19.52 -10.31
C GLY A 168 22.60 -18.07 -10.38
N ASP A 169 21.78 -17.16 -9.85
CA ASP A 169 22.03 -15.72 -9.77
C ASP A 169 23.28 -15.37 -8.94
N GLN A 170 23.53 -16.10 -7.84
CA GLN A 170 24.75 -15.96 -7.05
C GLN A 170 26.00 -16.31 -7.87
N GLN A 171 25.99 -17.45 -8.56
CA GLN A 171 27.09 -17.93 -9.39
C GLN A 171 27.35 -16.97 -10.55
N PHE A 172 26.30 -16.48 -11.19
CA PHE A 172 26.42 -15.51 -12.27
C PHE A 172 27.02 -14.18 -11.79
N THR A 173 26.59 -13.69 -10.63
CA THR A 173 27.19 -12.48 -10.02
C THR A 173 28.67 -12.67 -9.70
N GLN A 174 29.06 -13.84 -9.16
CA GLN A 174 30.47 -14.17 -8.92
C GLN A 174 31.27 -14.19 -10.22
N TYR A 175 30.73 -14.80 -11.27
CA TYR A 175 31.37 -14.85 -12.58
C TYR A 175 31.62 -13.44 -13.15
N LEU A 176 30.64 -12.54 -13.11
CA LEU A 176 30.79 -11.16 -13.60
C LEU A 176 31.91 -10.41 -12.85
N VAL A 177 31.93 -10.49 -11.52
CA VAL A 177 32.98 -9.86 -10.71
C VAL A 177 34.36 -10.45 -11.02
N MET A 178 34.45 -11.77 -11.17
CA MET A 178 35.72 -12.45 -11.43
C MET A 178 36.28 -12.14 -12.82
N GLU A 179 35.43 -12.18 -13.86
CA GLU A 179 35.88 -11.83 -15.21
C GLU A 179 36.26 -10.36 -15.33
N HIS A 180 35.55 -9.44 -14.64
CA HIS A 180 36.00 -8.06 -14.54
C HIS A 180 37.39 -7.95 -13.89
N ASN A 181 37.54 -8.55 -12.70
CA ASN A 181 38.78 -8.47 -11.92
C ASN A 181 39.99 -9.09 -12.60
N LYS A 182 39.78 -10.09 -13.46
CA LYS A 182 40.82 -10.73 -14.29
C LYS A 182 41.31 -9.84 -15.43
N ASN A 183 40.47 -8.92 -15.90
CA ASN A 183 40.74 -8.06 -17.05
C ASN A 183 41.07 -6.60 -16.66
N LEU A 184 41.37 -6.35 -15.38
CA LEU A 184 41.73 -5.03 -14.87
C LEU A 184 42.92 -4.42 -15.63
N GLN A 185 42.74 -3.20 -16.10
CA GLN A 185 43.82 -2.39 -16.65
C GLN A 185 44.69 -1.81 -15.52
N PRO A 186 45.97 -1.47 -15.79
CA PRO A 186 46.82 -0.82 -14.80
C PRO A 186 46.18 0.45 -14.22
N GLY A 187 45.89 0.43 -12.92
CA GLY A 187 45.28 1.55 -12.19
C GLY A 187 43.80 1.36 -11.84
N GLU A 188 43.13 0.37 -12.44
CA GLU A 188 41.77 -0.01 -12.04
C GLU A 188 41.78 -0.74 -10.70
N GLN A 189 40.74 -0.51 -9.89
CA GLN A 189 40.55 -1.20 -8.61
C GLN A 189 39.68 -2.45 -8.85
N PRO A 190 39.96 -3.56 -8.17
CA PRO A 190 39.07 -4.71 -8.23
C PRO A 190 37.71 -4.36 -7.66
N ILE A 191 36.67 -4.93 -8.26
CA ILE A 191 35.30 -4.91 -7.73
C ILE A 191 35.27 -5.82 -6.51
N ILE A 192 34.78 -5.27 -5.41
CA ILE A 192 34.60 -5.99 -4.15
C ILE A 192 33.27 -6.74 -4.21
N MET A 193 33.27 -7.97 -3.73
CA MET A 193 32.05 -8.77 -3.61
C MET A 193 31.81 -9.10 -2.13
N GLU A 194 30.63 -8.76 -1.63
CA GLU A 194 30.21 -9.05 -0.27
C GLU A 194 28.84 -9.71 -0.27
N SER A 195 28.60 -10.65 0.63
CA SER A 195 27.24 -11.11 0.89
C SER A 195 26.50 -10.06 1.71
N TRP A 196 25.23 -9.81 1.38
CA TRP A 196 24.35 -9.02 2.24
C TRP A 196 23.63 -9.86 3.29
N ASP A 197 23.81 -11.19 3.31
CA ASP A 197 23.20 -12.04 4.33
C ASP A 197 23.69 -11.70 5.73
N MET A 198 22.73 -11.66 6.64
CA MET A 198 23.00 -11.53 8.07
C MET A 198 23.78 -12.77 8.55
N PRO A 199 24.92 -12.60 9.25
CA PRO A 199 25.63 -13.71 9.88
C PRO A 199 24.68 -14.49 10.79
N LEU A 200 24.74 -15.83 10.74
CA LEU A 200 23.83 -16.70 11.50
C LEU A 200 23.82 -16.39 13.00
N LYS A 201 24.98 -16.06 13.56
CA LYS A 201 25.11 -15.63 14.96
C LYS A 201 24.23 -14.42 15.26
N ASP A 202 24.26 -13.42 14.40
CA ASP A 202 23.51 -12.17 14.59
C ASP A 202 22.00 -12.42 14.46
N ALA A 203 21.59 -13.30 13.54
CA ALA A 203 20.19 -13.73 13.42
C ALA A 203 19.69 -14.44 14.69
N VAL A 204 20.50 -15.31 15.29
CA VAL A 204 20.17 -15.96 16.57
C VAL A 204 20.07 -14.94 17.71
N GLU A 205 20.95 -13.95 17.75
CA GLU A 205 20.88 -12.87 18.74
C GLU A 205 19.59 -12.02 18.57
N GLU A 206 19.19 -11.69 17.34
CA GLU A 206 17.93 -10.99 17.06
C GLU A 206 16.69 -11.81 17.44
N PHE A 207 16.70 -13.13 17.17
CA PHE A 207 15.64 -14.01 17.63
C PHE A 207 15.52 -14.01 19.17
N LYS A 208 16.64 -14.08 19.88
CA LYS A 208 16.63 -14.02 21.36
C LYS A 208 16.11 -12.68 21.87
N LYS A 209 16.43 -11.55 21.22
CA LYS A 209 15.87 -10.23 21.56
C LYS A 209 14.35 -10.17 21.40
N LYS A 210 13.77 -10.92 20.45
CA LYS A 210 12.31 -11.08 20.28
C LYS A 210 11.67 -12.08 21.24
N GLY A 211 12.45 -12.71 22.13
CA GLY A 211 11.97 -13.67 23.11
C GLY A 211 11.69 -15.05 22.55
N TYR A 212 12.36 -15.46 21.47
CA TYR A 212 12.34 -16.86 21.02
C TYR A 212 13.34 -17.69 21.83
N SER A 213 12.89 -18.85 22.30
CA SER A 213 13.71 -19.87 22.97
C SER A 213 14.66 -20.58 22.01
N SER A 214 15.72 -21.18 22.53
CA SER A 214 16.67 -21.97 21.73
C SER A 214 15.98 -23.13 21.00
N GLU A 215 14.97 -23.76 21.60
CA GLU A 215 14.17 -24.81 20.95
C GLU A 215 13.31 -24.27 19.81
N GLU A 216 12.72 -23.09 19.94
CA GLU A 216 11.99 -22.43 18.85
C GLU A 216 12.92 -22.13 17.67
N ILE A 217 14.13 -21.62 17.95
CA ILE A 217 15.11 -21.29 16.91
C ILE A 217 15.60 -22.56 16.21
N ALA A 218 15.90 -23.62 16.97
CA ALA A 218 16.27 -24.92 16.40
C ALA A 218 15.14 -25.51 15.54
N ALA A 219 13.89 -25.45 16.03
CA ALA A 219 12.72 -25.93 15.29
C ALA A 219 12.48 -25.12 14.00
N ASN A 220 12.72 -23.81 14.02
CA ASN A 220 12.60 -22.96 12.83
C ASN A 220 13.62 -23.33 11.74
N GLU A 221 14.84 -23.74 12.10
CA GLU A 221 15.83 -24.15 11.10
C GLU A 221 15.46 -25.46 10.42
N VAL A 222 14.93 -26.42 11.20
CA VAL A 222 14.35 -27.64 10.65
C VAL A 222 13.23 -27.32 9.66
N PHE A 223 12.34 -26.42 10.06
CA PHE A 223 11.23 -25.97 9.23
C PHE A 223 11.72 -25.35 7.92
N LYS A 224 12.69 -24.43 7.97
CA LYS A 224 13.31 -23.80 6.79
C LYS A 224 13.90 -24.82 5.84
N TRP A 225 14.70 -25.76 6.36
CA TRP A 225 15.36 -26.76 5.54
C TRP A 225 14.34 -27.66 4.82
N MET A 226 13.34 -28.15 5.57
CA MET A 226 12.27 -28.96 4.97
C MET A 226 11.43 -28.19 3.97
N TYR A 227 11.10 -26.93 4.29
CA TYR A 227 10.34 -26.06 3.39
C TYR A 227 11.09 -25.84 2.09
N GLY A 228 12.37 -25.44 2.14
CA GLY A 228 13.18 -25.24 0.94
C GLY A 228 13.28 -26.50 0.07
N LYS A 229 13.50 -27.67 0.66
CA LYS A 229 13.56 -28.94 -0.08
C LYS A 229 12.21 -29.33 -0.68
N ALA A 230 11.12 -29.19 0.09
CA ALA A 230 9.78 -29.53 -0.38
C ALA A 230 9.34 -28.60 -1.51
N GLU A 231 9.57 -27.28 -1.40
CA GLU A 231 9.27 -26.32 -2.46
C GLU A 231 10.11 -26.59 -3.71
N SER A 232 11.40 -26.88 -3.57
CA SER A 232 12.25 -27.30 -4.70
C SER A 232 11.68 -28.52 -5.42
N ILE A 233 11.21 -29.55 -4.70
CA ILE A 233 10.57 -30.72 -5.31
C ILE A 233 9.24 -30.35 -6.00
N LYS A 234 8.41 -29.52 -5.37
CA LYS A 234 7.11 -29.11 -5.91
C LYS A 234 7.23 -28.32 -7.21
N HIS A 235 8.24 -27.46 -7.29
CA HIS A 235 8.48 -26.58 -8.42
C HIS A 235 9.44 -27.14 -9.47
N ASP A 236 10.00 -28.34 -9.26
CA ASP A 236 10.81 -29.03 -10.25
C ASP A 236 9.93 -29.47 -11.45
N GLY A 237 9.99 -28.68 -12.52
CA GLY A 237 9.28 -28.92 -13.77
C GLY A 237 9.74 -30.16 -14.53
N SER A 238 10.89 -30.74 -14.17
CA SER A 238 11.36 -32.00 -14.76
C SER A 238 10.64 -33.23 -14.19
N LEU A 239 9.94 -33.06 -13.06
CA LEU A 239 9.22 -34.15 -12.40
C LEU A 239 7.76 -34.21 -12.82
N THR A 240 7.28 -35.42 -13.07
CA THR A 240 5.85 -35.71 -13.12
C THR A 240 5.22 -35.56 -11.72
N GLU A 241 3.90 -35.41 -11.64
CA GLU A 241 3.20 -35.34 -10.35
C GLU A 241 3.45 -36.58 -9.47
N GLN A 242 3.50 -37.77 -10.07
CA GLN A 242 3.85 -39.00 -9.36
C GLN A 242 5.27 -38.94 -8.79
N GLN A 243 6.26 -38.54 -9.59
CA GLN A 243 7.65 -38.41 -9.13
C GLN A 243 7.80 -37.34 -8.04
N ARG A 244 7.04 -36.23 -8.13
CA ARG A 244 7.01 -35.23 -7.05
C ARG A 244 6.51 -35.83 -5.75
N ASN A 245 5.41 -36.59 -5.79
CA ASN A 245 4.88 -37.25 -4.60
C ASN A 245 5.85 -38.30 -4.04
N GLU A 246 6.50 -39.08 -4.90
CA GLU A 246 7.54 -40.04 -4.49
C GLU A 246 8.72 -39.35 -3.82
N LYS A 247 9.27 -38.28 -4.42
CA LYS A 247 10.37 -37.50 -3.81
C LYS A 247 9.96 -36.81 -2.50
N LEU A 248 8.72 -36.34 -2.38
CA LEU A 248 8.21 -35.76 -1.13
C LEU A 248 8.12 -36.82 -0.03
N HIS A 249 7.69 -38.05 -0.36
CA HIS A 249 7.71 -39.18 0.57
C HIS A 249 9.13 -39.63 0.92
N GLU A 250 10.07 -39.59 -0.03
CA GLU A 250 11.48 -39.86 0.23
C GLU A 250 12.08 -38.80 1.16
N LEU A 251 11.79 -37.51 0.94
CA LEU A 251 12.21 -36.42 1.83
C LEU A 251 11.66 -36.63 3.26
N GLN A 252 10.39 -37.02 3.38
CA GLN A 252 9.78 -37.37 4.66
C GLN A 252 10.50 -38.55 5.33
N SER A 253 10.76 -39.62 4.58
CA SER A 253 11.42 -40.82 5.09
C SER A 253 12.87 -40.55 5.49
N GLN A 254 13.58 -39.69 4.75
CA GLN A 254 14.92 -39.21 5.09
C GLN A 254 14.90 -38.45 6.40
N TYR A 255 13.92 -37.57 6.60
CA TYR A 255 13.76 -36.86 7.87
C TYR A 255 13.40 -37.81 9.02
N GLU A 256 12.51 -38.79 8.82
CA GLU A 256 12.13 -39.74 9.87
C GLU A 256 13.28 -40.67 10.27
N SER A 257 14.12 -41.05 9.31
CA SER A 257 15.29 -41.93 9.55
C SER A 257 16.53 -41.18 10.05
N ASN A 258 16.65 -39.90 9.70
CA ASN A 258 17.72 -39.02 10.15
C ASN A 258 17.19 -37.57 10.28
N PRO A 259 16.50 -37.25 11.38
CA PRO A 259 15.93 -35.92 11.57
C PRO A 259 17.04 -34.89 11.52
N VAL A 260 16.82 -33.78 10.79
CA VAL A 260 17.80 -32.74 10.42
C VAL A 260 19.07 -32.87 11.26
N ASP A 261 20.03 -33.57 10.69
CA ASP A 261 21.31 -33.78 11.33
C ASP A 261 21.87 -32.39 11.64
N PRO A 262 22.22 -32.06 12.90
CA PRO A 262 22.89 -30.80 13.21
C PRO A 262 24.13 -30.56 12.34
N ASN A 263 24.71 -31.62 11.73
CA ASN A 263 25.76 -31.53 10.72
C ASN A 263 25.31 -30.99 9.35
N ILE A 264 24.02 -30.78 9.10
CA ILE A 264 23.50 -30.10 7.90
C ILE A 264 23.87 -28.61 7.95
N ASP A 265 23.80 -28.00 9.13
CA ASP A 265 24.34 -26.67 9.40
C ASP A 265 24.99 -26.62 10.80
N PRO A 266 26.19 -27.21 10.94
CA PRO A 266 26.87 -27.31 12.22
C PRO A 266 27.32 -25.94 12.71
N GLU A 267 27.44 -24.95 11.83
CA GLU A 267 27.73 -23.57 12.20
C GLU A 267 26.51 -22.91 12.84
N PHE A 268 25.30 -23.11 12.30
CA PHE A 268 24.08 -22.58 12.89
C PHE A 268 23.86 -23.09 14.33
N PHE A 269 23.90 -24.41 14.54
CA PHE A 269 23.62 -24.99 15.85
C PHE A 269 24.67 -24.65 16.91
N LYS A 270 25.90 -24.28 16.54
CA LYS A 270 26.91 -23.75 17.48
C LYS A 270 26.48 -22.42 18.12
N TRP A 271 25.68 -21.62 17.43
CA TRP A 271 25.26 -20.30 17.93
C TRP A 271 23.99 -20.36 18.79
N ILE A 272 23.35 -21.53 18.88
CA ILE A 272 22.12 -21.74 19.63
C ILE A 272 22.43 -22.64 20.83
N PRO A 273 23.02 -22.12 21.92
CA PRO A 273 23.21 -22.92 23.11
C PRO A 273 21.85 -23.35 23.66
N ARG A 274 21.69 -24.63 23.99
CA ARG A 274 20.54 -25.10 24.75
C ARG A 274 20.59 -24.57 26.17
N ASP A 275 19.43 -24.35 26.76
CA ASP A 275 19.32 -23.87 28.14
C ASP A 275 19.86 -24.89 29.17
N ASP A 276 19.87 -26.17 28.81
CA ASP A 276 20.43 -27.26 29.62
C ASP A 276 21.95 -27.47 29.42
N GLY A 277 22.59 -26.68 28.55
CA GLY A 277 24.01 -26.76 28.25
C GLY A 277 24.43 -27.98 27.42
N GLN A 278 23.50 -28.79 26.91
CA GLN A 278 23.81 -29.90 26.02
C GLN A 278 24.04 -29.41 24.58
N ASP A 279 24.87 -30.14 23.84
CA ASP A 279 25.01 -29.95 22.39
C ASP A 279 23.76 -30.47 21.67
N TRP A 280 23.40 -29.84 20.56
CA TRP A 280 22.30 -30.32 19.72
C TRP A 280 22.64 -31.69 19.11
N THR A 281 21.71 -32.63 19.25
CA THR A 281 21.72 -33.93 18.57
C THR A 281 20.47 -34.03 17.68
N PRO A 282 20.45 -34.88 16.65
CA PRO A 282 19.26 -35.11 15.81
C PRO A 282 17.98 -35.36 16.64
N ALA A 283 18.08 -36.17 17.69
CA ALA A 283 16.98 -36.49 18.59
C ALA A 283 16.47 -35.25 19.37
N LEU A 284 17.39 -34.40 19.84
CA LEU A 284 17.04 -33.17 20.56
C LEU A 284 16.41 -32.11 19.65
N VAL A 285 16.85 -32.04 18.39
CA VAL A 285 16.25 -31.15 17.39
C VAL A 285 14.83 -31.60 17.05
N GLN A 286 14.60 -32.91 16.91
CA GLN A 286 13.28 -33.48 16.72
C GLN A 286 12.35 -33.23 17.92
N GLU A 287 12.87 -33.40 19.14
CA GLU A 287 12.14 -33.10 20.38
C GLU A 287 11.74 -31.61 20.44
N ALA A 288 12.67 -30.70 20.12
CA ALA A 288 12.40 -29.27 20.06
C ALA A 288 11.29 -28.94 19.06
N PHE A 289 11.35 -29.50 17.84
CA PHE A 289 10.29 -29.30 16.85
C PHE A 289 8.94 -29.81 17.34
N GLN A 290 8.91 -31.01 17.92
CA GLN A 290 7.67 -31.60 18.44
C GLN A 290 7.10 -30.79 19.61
N LYS A 291 7.96 -30.26 20.48
CA LYS A 291 7.59 -29.37 21.59
C LYS A 291 6.96 -28.07 21.08
N VAL A 292 7.52 -27.47 20.03
CA VAL A 292 7.08 -26.18 19.48
C VAL A 292 5.80 -26.30 18.65
N THR A 293 5.66 -27.39 17.91
CA THR A 293 4.53 -27.58 16.96
C THR A 293 3.43 -28.49 17.49
N GLY A 294 3.69 -29.25 18.56
CA GLY A 294 2.81 -30.30 19.07
C GLY A 294 2.71 -31.53 18.16
N ARG A 295 3.54 -31.64 17.11
CA ARG A 295 3.47 -32.69 16.09
C ARG A 295 4.85 -33.15 15.66
N SER A 296 4.94 -34.37 15.11
CA SER A 296 6.10 -34.78 14.34
C SER A 296 6.17 -33.99 13.03
N VAL A 297 7.36 -33.85 12.46
CA VAL A 297 7.55 -33.11 11.22
C VAL A 297 6.95 -33.89 10.04
N ASP A 298 6.27 -33.20 9.15
CA ASP A 298 5.63 -33.76 7.95
C ASP A 298 5.91 -32.87 6.73
N HIS A 299 6.25 -33.48 5.59
CA HIS A 299 6.47 -32.85 4.28
C HIS A 299 5.25 -32.07 3.76
N ASN A 300 4.04 -32.39 4.24
CA ASN A 300 2.82 -31.67 3.89
C ASN A 300 2.69 -30.35 4.68
N LEU A 301 3.74 -29.52 4.66
CA LEU A 301 3.95 -28.26 5.39
C LEU A 301 2.79 -27.23 5.32
N LYS A 302 1.74 -27.51 4.54
CA LYS A 302 0.40 -26.89 4.64
C LYS A 302 -0.18 -26.89 6.06
N HIS A 303 0.31 -27.76 6.94
CA HIS A 303 -0.11 -27.88 8.35
C HIS A 303 0.97 -27.45 9.35
N ALA A 304 1.98 -26.68 8.92
CA ALA A 304 2.86 -25.95 9.82
C ALA A 304 2.10 -24.76 10.46
N ASP A 305 0.96 -25.06 11.09
CA ASP A 305 0.04 -24.16 11.81
C ASP A 305 0.67 -23.60 13.10
N SER A 306 1.97 -23.83 13.33
CA SER A 306 2.67 -23.03 14.31
C SER A 306 2.84 -21.64 13.69
N LEU A 307 1.81 -20.81 13.90
CA LEU A 307 1.86 -19.36 13.68
C LEU A 307 3.15 -18.76 14.27
N ARG A 308 3.72 -19.42 15.29
CA ARG A 308 5.01 -19.09 15.88
C ARG A 308 6.18 -19.32 14.91
N LEU A 309 6.32 -20.50 14.30
CA LEU A 309 7.42 -20.77 13.34
C LEU A 309 7.28 -19.94 12.06
N GLN A 310 6.06 -19.76 11.55
CA GLN A 310 5.82 -18.86 10.41
C GLN A 310 6.21 -17.42 10.74
N LYS A 311 5.86 -16.94 11.95
CA LYS A 311 6.30 -15.63 12.44
C LYS A 311 7.83 -15.55 12.55
N MET A 312 8.50 -16.60 13.02
CA MET A 312 9.97 -16.61 13.07
C MET A 312 10.60 -16.52 11.68
N PHE A 313 10.04 -17.22 10.70
CA PHE A 313 10.50 -17.12 9.31
C PHE A 313 10.31 -15.71 8.75
N ALA A 314 9.16 -15.07 9.00
CA ALA A 314 8.92 -13.69 8.62
C ALA A 314 9.87 -12.70 9.33
N ASP A 315 10.04 -12.86 10.65
CA ASP A 315 10.98 -12.05 11.44
C ASP A 315 12.42 -12.19 10.89
N LEU A 316 12.85 -13.40 10.49
CA LEU A 316 14.17 -13.61 9.90
C LEU A 316 14.36 -12.82 8.61
N ASN A 317 13.35 -12.81 7.74
CA ASN A 317 13.42 -12.03 6.49
C ASN A 317 13.51 -10.54 6.80
N ILE A 318 12.73 -10.03 7.76
CA ILE A 318 12.84 -8.64 8.23
C ILE A 318 14.25 -8.35 8.75
N PHE A 319 14.83 -9.23 9.56
CA PHE A 319 16.19 -9.06 10.08
C PHE A 319 17.21 -8.98 8.96
N ARG A 320 17.13 -9.89 7.98
CA ARG A 320 18.02 -9.92 6.80
C ARG A 320 17.92 -8.62 6.01
N ASP A 321 16.71 -8.15 5.69
CA ASP A 321 16.52 -6.93 4.89
C ASP A 321 17.03 -5.68 5.61
N VAL A 322 16.77 -5.59 6.92
CA VAL A 322 17.28 -4.50 7.76
C VAL A 322 18.80 -4.50 7.77
N TYR A 323 19.42 -5.68 7.86
CA TYR A 323 20.88 -5.80 7.82
C TYR A 323 21.44 -5.48 6.43
N ALA A 324 20.77 -5.91 5.36
CA ALA A 324 21.13 -5.59 3.98
C ALA A 324 21.12 -4.08 3.73
N VAL A 325 20.03 -3.39 4.11
CA VAL A 325 19.95 -1.92 3.99
C VAL A 325 21.04 -1.21 4.79
N LYS A 326 21.38 -1.70 5.99
CA LYS A 326 22.51 -1.17 6.77
C LYS A 326 23.84 -1.33 6.00
N LYS A 327 24.07 -2.50 5.40
CA LYS A 327 25.25 -2.77 4.57
C LYS A 327 25.33 -1.86 3.35
N TYR A 328 24.21 -1.67 2.64
CA TYR A 328 24.15 -0.77 1.49
C TYR A 328 24.46 0.67 1.88
N ALA A 329 23.86 1.16 2.98
CA ALA A 329 24.12 2.49 3.51
C ALA A 329 25.59 2.68 3.93
N GLU A 330 26.22 1.66 4.51
CA GLU A 330 27.66 1.68 4.83
C GLU A 330 28.54 1.67 3.59
N ALA A 331 28.15 0.93 2.54
CA ALA A 331 28.87 0.90 1.28
C ALA A 331 28.79 2.25 0.55
N LEU A 332 27.62 2.89 0.49
CA LEU A 332 27.45 4.19 -0.17
C LEU A 332 28.27 5.32 0.48
N LYS A 333 28.69 5.15 1.75
CA LYS A 333 29.65 6.06 2.41
C LYS A 333 31.09 5.88 1.89
N LYS A 334 31.44 4.71 1.37
CA LYS A 334 32.81 4.33 0.97
C LYS A 334 33.00 4.29 -0.55
N TYR A 335 31.94 3.93 -1.26
CA TYR A 335 31.94 3.70 -2.70
C TYR A 335 30.95 4.64 -3.36
N ASP A 336 31.23 4.97 -4.61
CA ASP A 336 30.33 5.76 -5.44
C ASP A 336 29.36 4.82 -6.13
N ARG A 337 29.81 3.71 -6.70
CA ARG A 337 28.96 2.79 -7.47
C ARG A 337 28.75 1.48 -6.71
N VAL A 338 27.55 1.27 -6.20
CA VAL A 338 27.13 0.11 -5.41
C VAL A 338 26.07 -0.65 -6.20
N MET A 339 26.27 -1.96 -6.36
CA MET A 339 25.27 -2.85 -6.94
C MET A 339 24.82 -3.84 -5.87
N THR A 340 23.54 -4.23 -5.89
CA THR A 340 23.07 -5.39 -5.14
C THR A 340 22.24 -6.29 -6.05
N VAL A 341 22.37 -7.60 -5.86
CA VAL A 341 21.55 -8.63 -6.49
C VAL A 341 20.81 -9.35 -5.36
N ALA A 342 19.49 -9.27 -5.37
CA ALA A 342 18.65 -9.80 -4.31
C ALA A 342 17.41 -10.49 -4.89
N GLY A 343 16.87 -11.48 -4.17
CA GLY A 343 15.58 -12.05 -4.52
C GLY A 343 14.50 -10.98 -4.65
N SER A 344 13.56 -11.16 -5.58
CA SER A 344 12.48 -10.20 -5.86
C SER A 344 11.72 -9.71 -4.62
N ALA A 345 11.42 -10.61 -3.69
CA ALA A 345 10.72 -10.27 -2.45
C ALA A 345 11.56 -9.37 -1.52
N HIS A 346 12.88 -9.60 -1.44
CA HIS A 346 13.82 -8.77 -0.69
C HIS A 346 13.92 -7.39 -1.34
N SER A 347 14.06 -7.36 -2.67
CA SER A 347 14.20 -6.14 -3.44
C SER A 347 13.05 -5.15 -3.25
N ILE A 348 11.80 -5.63 -3.17
CA ILE A 348 10.64 -4.77 -2.92
C ILE A 348 10.75 -4.07 -1.56
N ARG A 349 11.04 -4.81 -0.48
CA ARG A 349 11.10 -4.26 0.88
C ARG A 349 12.30 -3.35 1.07
N GLU A 350 13.43 -3.72 0.46
CA GLU A 350 14.67 -2.94 0.50
C GLU A 350 14.56 -1.66 -0.36
N ARG A 351 13.76 -1.64 -1.43
CA ARG A 351 13.48 -0.45 -2.26
C ARG A 351 12.98 0.73 -1.44
N ASP A 352 11.85 0.54 -0.78
CA ASP A 352 11.18 1.65 -0.09
C ASP A 352 12.03 2.15 1.08
N ALA A 353 12.77 1.24 1.72
CA ALA A 353 13.74 1.56 2.75
C ALA A 353 14.90 2.39 2.21
N MET A 354 15.46 2.04 1.05
CA MET A 354 16.54 2.78 0.40
C MET A 354 16.07 4.13 -0.14
N ILE A 355 14.86 4.23 -0.70
CA ILE A 355 14.24 5.50 -1.09
C ILE A 355 14.08 6.39 0.14
N THR A 356 13.50 5.87 1.23
CA THR A 356 13.36 6.62 2.50
C THR A 356 14.72 7.07 3.04
N PHE A 357 15.74 6.21 2.97
CA PHE A 357 17.09 6.54 3.40
C PHE A 357 17.68 7.68 2.57
N VAL A 358 17.47 7.70 1.24
CA VAL A 358 17.95 8.73 0.33
C VAL A 358 17.13 10.03 0.44
N ASP A 359 15.81 9.96 0.44
CA ASP A 359 14.88 11.11 0.45
C ASP A 359 14.92 11.87 1.78
N SER A 360 15.15 11.18 2.90
CA SER A 360 15.31 11.82 4.21
C SER A 360 16.60 12.66 4.34
N GLU A 361 17.50 12.60 3.35
CA GLU A 361 18.63 13.52 3.20
C GLU A 361 18.28 14.80 2.44
N GLU A 362 17.19 14.83 1.64
CA GLU A 362 16.80 15.97 0.79
C GLU A 362 16.08 17.11 1.53
N GLN A 363 15.60 16.92 2.76
CA GLN A 363 14.92 18.01 3.50
C GLN A 363 15.94 19.06 4.00
N PRO A 364 15.99 20.28 3.42
CA PRO A 364 16.93 21.29 3.84
C PRO A 364 16.43 21.92 5.14
N ASN A 365 17.22 21.80 6.22
CA ASN A 365 17.10 22.57 7.46
C ASN A 365 15.69 23.12 7.74
N GLY A 366 14.73 22.23 8.00
CA GLY A 366 13.47 22.63 8.61
C GLY A 366 13.81 23.39 9.89
N SER A 367 13.37 24.64 9.98
CA SER A 367 13.69 25.56 11.07
C SER A 367 13.19 24.99 12.40
N PHE A 368 14.06 24.30 13.12
CA PHE A 368 14.12 24.36 14.59
C PHE A 368 14.75 25.71 15.01
N GLY A 369 14.19 26.80 14.47
CA GLY A 369 14.49 28.16 14.89
C GLY A 369 13.49 28.53 15.96
N ASP A 370 13.83 28.25 17.22
CA ASP A 370 13.47 29.05 18.39
C ASP A 370 14.12 28.49 19.68
N ALA A 371 14.47 27.20 19.75
CA ALA A 371 15.10 26.62 20.95
C ALA A 371 16.63 26.87 21.08
N THR A 372 17.30 27.31 20.01
CA THR A 372 18.77 27.54 20.01
C THR A 372 19.16 28.99 20.27
N ASN A 373 18.26 29.95 20.02
CA ASN A 373 18.51 31.36 20.34
C ASN A 373 18.43 31.63 21.85
N ASP A 374 17.55 30.96 22.59
CA ASP A 374 17.48 31.08 24.05
C ASP A 374 18.78 30.60 24.74
N ASN A 375 19.43 29.58 24.18
CA ASN A 375 20.70 29.07 24.69
C ASN A 375 21.90 29.99 24.32
N LEU A 376 21.87 30.64 23.17
CA LEU A 376 22.92 31.61 22.78
C LEU A 376 22.78 32.94 23.55
N GLN A 377 21.56 33.34 23.91
CA GLN A 377 21.32 34.50 24.77
C GLN A 377 21.81 34.24 26.20
N GLN A 378 21.63 33.02 26.74
CA GLN A 378 22.21 32.62 28.04
C GLN A 378 23.75 32.57 28.04
N VAL A 379 24.39 32.19 26.92
CA VAL A 379 25.86 32.19 26.80
C VAL A 379 26.44 33.61 26.65
N SER A 380 25.71 34.51 25.99
CA SER A 380 26.03 35.95 25.94
C SER A 380 25.95 36.60 27.33
N GLU A 381 25.02 36.17 28.18
CA GLU A 381 24.89 36.68 29.55
C GLU A 381 25.99 36.13 30.48
N LEU A 382 26.46 34.89 30.27
CA LEU A 382 27.55 34.29 31.04
C LEU A 382 28.94 34.87 30.74
N THR A 383 29.18 35.32 29.51
CA THR A 383 30.49 35.85 29.07
C THR A 383 30.81 37.27 29.53
N THR A 384 29.85 37.99 30.14
CA THR A 384 30.09 39.32 30.70
C THR A 384 30.55 39.34 32.17
N SER A 385 30.63 38.18 32.83
CA SER A 385 30.91 38.12 34.28
C SER A 385 32.28 37.58 34.71
N THR A 386 33.06 36.94 33.83
CA THR A 386 34.37 36.37 34.24
C THR A 386 35.45 36.57 33.17
N GLY A 387 36.47 37.37 33.51
CA GLY A 387 37.57 37.70 32.62
C GLY A 387 38.62 36.58 32.50
N ASP A 388 38.40 35.65 31.57
CA ASP A 388 39.38 35.08 30.60
C ASP A 388 38.68 33.94 29.81
N PRO A 389 38.34 34.11 28.52
CA PRO A 389 37.52 33.15 27.79
C PRO A 389 38.30 31.92 27.25
N ARG A 390 39.63 31.87 27.42
CA ARG A 390 40.47 30.85 26.75
C ARG A 390 40.28 29.40 27.24
N PRO A 391 40.07 29.10 28.54
CA PRO A 391 39.87 27.73 28.98
C PRO A 391 38.49 27.15 28.61
N GLN A 392 37.49 28.00 28.41
CA GLN A 392 36.12 27.57 28.05
C GLN A 392 35.98 27.37 26.54
N LEU A 393 36.67 28.17 25.73
CA LEU A 393 36.73 27.99 24.28
C LEU A 393 37.46 26.70 23.88
N GLU A 394 38.48 26.26 24.63
CA GLU A 394 39.14 24.98 24.39
C GLU A 394 38.28 23.77 24.80
N ALA A 395 37.45 23.89 25.85
CA ALA A 395 36.48 22.85 26.24
C ALA A 395 35.31 22.73 25.24
N LEU A 396 34.89 23.85 24.62
CA LEU A 396 33.89 23.86 23.55
C LEU A 396 34.47 23.42 22.19
N ALA A 397 35.73 23.74 21.88
CA ALA A 397 36.37 23.37 20.61
C ALA A 397 36.68 21.86 20.49
N VAL A 398 36.86 21.16 21.62
CA VAL A 398 37.04 19.69 21.63
C VAL A 398 35.70 18.93 21.58
N GLY A 399 34.57 19.62 21.81
CA GLY A 399 33.22 19.04 21.79
C GLY A 399 32.36 19.37 20.56
N ILE A 400 32.85 20.18 19.63
CA ILE A 400 32.09 20.64 18.44
C ILE A 400 32.85 20.26 17.16
N MET A 401 32.89 18.95 16.88
CA MET A 401 32.81 18.41 15.51
C MET A 401 31.54 17.55 15.44
N PRO A 402 30.87 17.45 14.28
CA PRO A 402 29.41 17.41 14.19
C PRO A 402 28.83 16.03 14.59
N THR A 403 28.54 15.85 15.87
CA THR A 403 27.69 14.76 16.37
C THR A 403 26.30 14.76 15.71
N GLY A 404 25.87 15.90 15.18
CA GLY A 404 24.59 16.07 14.49
C GLY A 404 24.46 15.33 13.15
N GLU A 405 25.54 15.07 12.40
CA GLU A 405 25.44 14.31 11.13
C GLU A 405 25.42 12.80 11.37
N LYS A 406 26.27 12.32 12.28
CA LYS A 406 26.29 10.91 12.70
C LYS A 406 24.95 10.49 13.32
N ASN A 407 24.40 11.32 14.22
CA ASN A 407 23.10 11.06 14.83
C ASN A 407 21.94 11.15 13.83
N ARG A 408 22.05 11.97 12.77
CA ARG A 408 21.04 12.08 11.71
C ARG A 408 21.05 10.88 10.77
N ALA A 409 22.22 10.45 10.30
CA ALA A 409 22.34 9.24 9.48
C ALA A 409 21.83 8.00 10.23
N GLU A 410 22.09 7.90 11.54
CA GLU A 410 21.58 6.83 12.40
C GLU A 410 20.05 6.91 12.59
N MET A 411 19.49 8.10 12.82
CA MET A 411 18.03 8.29 12.90
C MET A 411 17.30 7.90 11.60
N ARG A 412 17.89 8.22 10.43
CA ARG A 412 17.32 7.88 9.11
C ARG A 412 17.40 6.40 8.80
N LEU A 413 18.54 5.79 9.13
CA LEU A 413 18.70 4.34 9.07
C LEU A 413 17.66 3.63 9.95
N ASN A 414 17.34 4.20 11.12
CA ASN A 414 16.26 3.72 11.97
C ASN A 414 14.88 3.92 11.31
N GLN A 415 14.62 5.03 10.59
CA GLN A 415 13.37 5.23 9.84
C GLN A 415 13.20 4.24 8.68
N ALA A 416 14.26 3.96 7.92
CA ALA A 416 14.26 2.96 6.86
C ALA A 416 14.06 1.54 7.42
N THR A 417 14.74 1.21 8.53
CA THR A 417 14.58 -0.04 9.28
C THR A 417 13.14 -0.19 9.83
N ASP A 418 12.57 0.90 10.34
CA ASP A 418 11.19 0.97 10.79
C ASP A 418 10.21 0.73 9.64
N HIS A 419 10.48 1.27 8.46
CA HIS A 419 9.65 1.07 7.28
C HIS A 419 9.55 -0.42 6.91
N ILE A 420 10.69 -1.11 6.80
CA ILE A 420 10.72 -2.57 6.58
C ILE A 420 9.94 -3.31 7.66
N THR A 421 10.11 -2.92 8.93
CA THR A 421 9.42 -3.56 10.05
C THR A 421 7.91 -3.32 10.03
N ARG A 422 7.44 -2.16 9.54
CA ARG A 422 6.02 -1.79 9.47
C ARG A 422 5.30 -2.41 8.28
N TYR A 423 5.96 -2.49 7.12
CA TYR A 423 5.33 -2.90 5.85
C TYR A 423 5.74 -4.30 5.37
N GLY A 424 6.81 -4.89 5.94
CA GLY A 424 7.29 -6.23 5.58
C GLY A 424 6.46 -7.39 6.13
N ASP A 425 5.42 -7.14 6.92
CA ASP A 425 4.56 -8.19 7.48
C ASP A 425 3.48 -8.62 6.48
N THR A 426 3.85 -9.50 5.54
CA THR A 426 2.92 -10.16 4.57
C THR A 426 1.83 -11.00 5.25
N ARG A 427 1.90 -11.15 6.57
CA ARG A 427 0.87 -11.75 7.43
C ARG A 427 -0.49 -11.07 7.31
N LEU A 428 -0.57 -9.75 7.06
CA LEU A 428 -1.86 -9.08 7.04
C LEU A 428 -2.74 -9.51 5.86
N ASP A 429 -2.14 -9.71 4.68
CA ASP A 429 -2.84 -10.21 3.50
C ASP A 429 -3.21 -11.70 3.61
N HIS A 430 -2.35 -12.51 4.26
CA HIS A 430 -2.63 -13.92 4.51
C HIS A 430 -3.66 -14.12 5.63
N GLU A 431 -3.61 -13.30 6.69
CA GLU A 431 -4.65 -13.27 7.72
C GLU A 431 -5.99 -12.89 7.09
N LEU A 432 -6.05 -11.86 6.23
CA LEU A 432 -7.23 -11.50 5.42
C LEU A 432 -7.82 -12.68 4.65
N ALA A 433 -6.97 -13.51 4.01
CA ALA A 433 -7.39 -14.70 3.28
C ALA A 433 -7.93 -15.82 4.20
N THR A 434 -7.49 -15.88 5.47
CA THR A 434 -7.98 -16.83 6.48
C THR A 434 -9.19 -16.34 7.28
N TRP A 435 -9.59 -15.07 7.16
CA TRP A 435 -10.72 -14.46 7.89
C TRP A 435 -12.07 -15.08 7.56
N ILE A 436 -12.22 -15.53 6.32
CA ILE A 436 -13.39 -16.22 5.85
C ILE A 436 -12.89 -17.61 5.48
N LYS A 437 -12.84 -18.51 6.47
CA LYS A 437 -12.84 -19.93 6.13
C LYS A 437 -14.08 -20.15 5.25
N PRO A 438 -13.95 -20.69 4.04
CA PRO A 438 -15.11 -20.90 3.18
C PRO A 438 -16.21 -21.65 3.94
N GLY A 439 -17.35 -20.99 4.18
CA GLY A 439 -18.50 -21.54 4.89
C GLY A 439 -18.65 -21.17 6.38
N GLU A 440 -17.71 -20.44 7.00
CA GLU A 440 -17.91 -19.89 8.34
C GLU A 440 -18.50 -18.47 8.28
N ALA A 441 -19.47 -18.17 9.16
CA ALA A 441 -20.00 -16.83 9.29
C ALA A 441 -18.93 -15.88 9.84
N PRO A 442 -18.83 -14.63 9.33
CA PRO A 442 -17.86 -13.66 9.83
C PRO A 442 -17.95 -13.50 11.34
N ARG A 443 -16.78 -13.35 12.00
CA ARG A 443 -16.65 -13.01 13.42
C ARG A 443 -15.91 -11.69 13.57
N ALA A 444 -16.14 -11.00 14.68
CA ALA A 444 -15.38 -9.78 14.97
C ALA A 444 -13.97 -10.16 15.39
N LYS A 445 -12.95 -9.45 14.89
CA LYS A 445 -11.58 -9.62 15.36
C LYS A 445 -11.27 -8.57 16.41
N VAL A 446 -11.26 -9.00 17.66
CA VAL A 446 -10.77 -8.18 18.78
C VAL A 446 -9.25 -8.32 18.81
N TRP A 447 -8.56 -7.22 18.56
CA TRP A 447 -7.09 -7.19 18.67
C TRP A 447 -6.68 -7.12 20.14
N PRO A 448 -5.47 -7.59 20.49
CA PRO A 448 -4.93 -7.40 21.82
C PRO A 448 -4.95 -5.90 22.19
N THR A 449 -5.42 -5.59 23.40
CA THR A 449 -5.45 -4.21 23.90
C THR A 449 -4.05 -3.63 23.97
N PHE A 450 -3.70 -2.69 23.09
CA PHE A 450 -2.41 -2.01 23.09
C PHE A 450 -2.30 -1.12 24.34
N SER A 451 -1.15 -1.07 24.99
CA SER A 451 -1.01 -0.30 26.24
C SER A 451 0.31 0.43 26.34
N ASN A 452 0.30 1.58 27.01
CA ASN A 452 1.49 2.33 27.38
C ASN A 452 1.26 2.90 28.79
N GLY A 453 1.83 2.22 29.79
CA GLY A 453 1.53 2.47 31.19
C GLY A 453 0.05 2.24 31.50
N ASP A 454 -0.61 3.28 32.00
CA ASP A 454 -2.03 3.22 32.36
C ASP A 454 -2.97 3.32 31.17
N SER A 455 -2.50 3.80 30.01
CA SER A 455 -3.32 4.04 28.82
C SER A 455 -3.51 2.75 28.01
N LYS A 456 -4.74 2.53 27.51
CA LYS A 456 -5.13 1.32 26.79
C LYS A 456 -5.93 1.65 25.53
N VAL A 457 -5.61 1.02 24.41
CA VAL A 457 -6.38 1.10 23.16
C VAL A 457 -6.88 -0.29 22.82
N THR A 458 -8.20 -0.46 22.76
CA THR A 458 -8.82 -1.71 22.30
C THR A 458 -9.29 -1.49 20.87
N LEU A 459 -8.78 -2.29 19.93
CA LEU A 459 -9.15 -2.21 18.51
C LEU A 459 -10.03 -3.41 18.13
N VAL A 460 -11.16 -3.15 17.50
CA VAL A 460 -12.11 -4.15 17.00
C VAL A 460 -12.23 -3.99 15.50
N GLY A 461 -11.77 -5.00 14.75
CA GLY A 461 -11.94 -5.08 13.31
C GLY A 461 -13.22 -5.84 12.97
N VAL A 462 -14.12 -5.21 12.20
CA VAL A 462 -15.44 -5.76 11.87
C VAL A 462 -15.69 -5.77 10.37
N SER A 463 -16.64 -6.60 9.93
CA SER A 463 -17.28 -6.43 8.62
C SER A 463 -18.62 -5.72 8.82
N HIS A 464 -19.17 -5.12 7.77
CA HIS A 464 -20.51 -4.54 7.87
C HIS A 464 -21.56 -5.64 8.04
N THR A 465 -22.41 -5.52 9.06
CA THR A 465 -23.58 -6.39 9.26
C THR A 465 -24.73 -5.64 9.90
N LYS A 466 -25.96 -5.99 9.49
CA LYS A 466 -27.19 -5.60 10.20
C LYS A 466 -27.86 -6.79 10.89
N ASP A 467 -27.27 -7.99 10.78
CA ASP A 467 -27.81 -9.18 11.44
C ASP A 467 -27.39 -9.22 12.91
N MET A 468 -28.34 -8.89 13.78
CA MET A 468 -28.16 -8.91 15.24
C MET A 468 -27.88 -10.31 15.81
N GLN A 469 -28.20 -11.37 15.07
CA GLN A 469 -27.96 -12.76 15.49
C GLN A 469 -26.59 -13.28 15.02
N SER A 470 -25.93 -12.55 14.13
CA SER A 470 -24.63 -12.93 13.59
C SER A 470 -23.62 -13.12 14.74
N PRO A 471 -22.70 -14.11 14.64
CA PRO A 471 -21.63 -14.28 15.60
C PRO A 471 -20.81 -12.99 15.80
N MET A 472 -20.52 -12.28 14.72
CA MET A 472 -19.82 -10.99 14.76
C MET A 472 -20.54 -9.93 15.61
N MET A 473 -21.85 -9.74 15.43
CA MET A 473 -22.57 -8.75 16.26
C MET A 473 -22.53 -9.14 17.75
N ARG A 474 -22.65 -10.42 18.07
CA ARG A 474 -22.52 -10.91 19.46
C ARG A 474 -21.12 -10.62 20.03
N ASP A 475 -20.08 -10.86 19.26
CA ASP A 475 -18.69 -10.58 19.67
C ASP A 475 -18.46 -9.07 19.91
N ILE A 476 -18.99 -8.23 19.01
CA ILE A 476 -18.92 -6.76 19.12
C ILE A 476 -19.63 -6.26 20.38
N VAL A 477 -20.86 -6.74 20.62
CA VAL A 477 -21.65 -6.37 21.79
C VAL A 477 -20.94 -6.80 23.07
N SER A 478 -20.47 -8.06 23.15
CA SER A 478 -19.73 -8.56 24.31
C SER A 478 -18.48 -7.72 24.58
N THR A 479 -17.69 -7.45 23.55
CA THR A 479 -16.46 -6.65 23.68
C THR A 479 -16.75 -5.23 24.17
N THR A 480 -17.82 -4.62 23.66
CA THR A 480 -18.24 -3.27 24.07
C THR A 480 -18.70 -3.25 25.53
N GLU A 481 -19.50 -4.23 25.95
CA GLU A 481 -19.97 -4.36 27.34
C GLU A 481 -18.81 -4.64 28.31
N GLU A 482 -17.89 -5.52 27.95
CA GLU A 482 -16.68 -5.81 28.72
C GLU A 482 -15.80 -4.57 28.88
N TYR A 483 -15.58 -3.84 27.79
CA TYR A 483 -14.85 -2.58 27.82
C TYR A 483 -15.51 -1.54 28.74
N ILE A 484 -16.83 -1.36 28.63
CA ILE A 484 -17.61 -0.47 29.50
C ILE A 484 -17.47 -0.92 30.96
N ALA A 485 -17.57 -2.21 31.26
CA ALA A 485 -17.47 -2.72 32.62
C ALA A 485 -16.06 -2.54 33.22
N ALA A 486 -15.01 -2.80 32.42
CA ALA A 486 -13.63 -2.85 32.88
C ALA A 486 -12.92 -1.48 32.95
N THR A 487 -13.36 -0.49 32.17
CA THR A 487 -12.69 0.81 32.06
C THR A 487 -13.36 1.84 32.99
N PRO A 488 -12.63 2.66 33.77
CA PRO A 488 -13.24 3.75 34.54
C PRO A 488 -13.92 4.79 33.66
N LEU A 489 -15.10 5.29 34.07
CA LEU A 489 -15.96 6.15 33.23
C LEU A 489 -15.22 7.37 32.66
N GLU A 490 -14.42 8.04 33.47
CA GLU A 490 -13.63 9.22 33.09
C GLU A 490 -12.60 8.94 31.99
N ARG A 491 -12.17 7.66 31.89
CA ARG A 491 -11.21 7.19 30.90
C ARG A 491 -11.89 6.58 29.67
N ARG A 492 -13.20 6.35 29.68
CA ARG A 492 -13.89 5.77 28.53
C ARG A 492 -13.99 6.77 27.37
N LEU A 493 -13.78 6.25 26.17
CA LEU A 493 -14.10 6.85 24.89
C LEU A 493 -14.38 5.71 23.89
N VAL A 494 -15.39 5.86 23.06
CA VAL A 494 -15.68 4.94 21.95
C VAL A 494 -15.52 5.69 20.63
N MET A 495 -14.81 5.07 19.69
CA MET A 495 -14.59 5.58 18.35
C MET A 495 -15.20 4.60 17.34
N VAL A 496 -16.06 5.08 16.45
CA VAL A 496 -16.75 4.24 15.44
C VAL A 496 -16.57 4.82 14.02
N GLU A 497 -16.30 3.96 13.05
CA GLU A 497 -16.14 4.35 11.64
C GLU A 497 -17.47 4.86 11.05
N GLY A 498 -17.41 5.67 9.98
CA GLY A 498 -18.54 5.89 9.06
C GLY A 498 -19.58 6.94 9.45
N LEU A 499 -19.57 7.44 10.68
CA LEU A 499 -20.53 8.45 11.17
C LEU A 499 -20.00 9.90 11.03
N ARG A 500 -19.66 10.30 9.79
CA ARG A 500 -19.27 11.68 9.46
C ARG A 500 -20.48 12.62 9.67
N GLY A 501 -20.32 13.65 10.48
CA GLY A 501 -21.41 14.59 10.83
C GLY A 501 -21.90 14.47 12.28
N GLY A 502 -21.26 13.61 13.08
CA GLY A 502 -21.58 13.42 14.49
C GLY A 502 -22.32 12.12 14.74
N ILE A 503 -22.37 11.71 16.01
CA ILE A 503 -23.03 10.46 16.41
C ILE A 503 -24.51 10.74 16.65
N PRO A 504 -25.44 10.15 15.87
CA PRO A 504 -26.87 10.30 16.11
C PRO A 504 -27.28 9.82 17.51
N THR A 505 -28.42 10.30 17.99
CA THR A 505 -29.08 9.70 19.16
C THR A 505 -30.22 8.82 18.68
N TRP A 506 -30.08 7.51 18.84
CA TRP A 506 -31.13 6.55 18.51
C TRP A 506 -32.07 6.33 19.69
N LYS A 507 -33.34 6.04 19.40
CA LYS A 507 -34.36 5.78 20.44
C LYS A 507 -34.27 4.36 20.98
N SER A 508 -33.74 3.44 20.17
CA SER A 508 -33.56 2.04 20.51
C SER A 508 -32.32 1.46 19.82
N GLU A 509 -31.85 0.32 20.31
CA GLU A 509 -30.77 -0.45 19.67
C GLU A 509 -31.18 -0.95 18.28
N GLU A 510 -32.46 -1.30 18.10
CA GLU A 510 -33.01 -1.71 16.81
C GLU A 510 -32.96 -0.58 15.79
N ASP A 511 -33.30 0.65 16.20
CA ASP A 511 -33.15 1.84 15.34
C ASP A 511 -31.68 2.06 14.97
N ALA A 512 -30.77 1.93 15.95
CA ALA A 512 -29.34 2.10 15.72
C ALA A 512 -28.78 1.06 14.73
N ASN A 513 -29.15 -0.21 14.87
CA ASN A 513 -28.77 -1.27 13.95
C ASN A 513 -29.40 -1.07 12.55
N THR A 514 -30.66 -0.63 12.50
CA THR A 514 -31.36 -0.43 11.23
C THR A 514 -30.71 0.71 10.43
N GLU A 515 -30.38 1.82 11.09
CA GLU A 515 -29.79 2.99 10.44
C GLU A 515 -28.30 2.80 10.13
N ALA A 516 -27.53 2.25 11.08
CA ALA A 516 -26.08 2.24 11.02
C ALA A 516 -25.41 0.88 11.29
N GLY A 517 -26.17 -0.23 11.40
CA GLY A 517 -25.58 -1.56 11.58
C GLY A 517 -24.75 -1.70 12.85
N GLU A 518 -23.59 -2.36 12.74
CA GLU A 518 -22.68 -2.65 13.85
C GLU A 518 -22.17 -1.40 14.59
N MET A 519 -21.72 -0.38 13.85
CA MET A 519 -21.25 0.90 14.42
C MET A 519 -22.37 1.61 15.19
N GLY A 520 -23.62 1.52 14.70
CA GLY A 520 -24.79 2.07 15.38
C GLY A 520 -25.06 1.40 16.73
N VAL A 521 -25.01 0.07 16.77
CA VAL A 521 -25.21 -0.71 18.00
C VAL A 521 -24.16 -0.39 19.06
N ILE A 522 -22.88 -0.32 18.67
CA ILE A 522 -21.78 0.05 19.56
C ILE A 522 -21.99 1.45 20.12
N ALA A 523 -22.26 2.42 19.24
CA ALA A 523 -22.47 3.81 19.61
C ALA A 523 -23.67 3.98 20.54
N PHE A 524 -24.81 3.34 20.24
CA PHE A 524 -26.00 3.36 21.10
C PHE A 524 -25.70 2.82 22.50
N ARG A 525 -25.05 1.64 22.60
CA ARG A 525 -24.72 1.03 23.89
C ARG A 525 -23.75 1.88 24.71
N ALA A 526 -22.74 2.47 24.06
CA ALA A 526 -21.81 3.39 24.69
C ALA A 526 -22.54 4.64 25.22
N GLN A 527 -23.43 5.26 24.43
CA GLN A 527 -24.25 6.39 24.85
C GLN A 527 -25.15 6.05 26.05
N GLN A 528 -25.81 4.88 26.06
CA GLN A 528 -26.62 4.43 27.19
C GLN A 528 -25.81 4.26 28.48
N ALA A 529 -24.52 3.92 28.36
CA ALA A 529 -23.59 3.82 29.49
C ALA A 529 -22.94 5.16 29.88
N GLY A 530 -23.34 6.27 29.25
CA GLY A 530 -22.77 7.60 29.49
C GLY A 530 -21.33 7.76 28.98
N VAL A 531 -20.93 6.95 28.00
CA VAL A 531 -19.60 7.00 27.39
C VAL A 531 -19.62 7.96 26.19
N ASP A 532 -18.60 8.81 26.09
CA ASP A 532 -18.39 9.66 24.92
C ASP A 532 -18.17 8.80 23.67
N VAL A 533 -18.89 9.12 22.60
CA VAL A 533 -18.73 8.48 21.29
C VAL A 533 -18.34 9.52 20.26
N ILE A 534 -17.29 9.26 19.50
CA ILE A 534 -16.85 10.12 18.39
C ILE A 534 -16.66 9.32 17.12
N SER A 535 -16.72 10.00 15.97
CA SER A 535 -16.20 9.43 14.73
C SER A 535 -14.76 9.93 14.55
N PRO A 536 -13.77 9.04 14.48
CA PRO A 536 -12.37 9.39 14.26
C PRO A 536 -12.05 9.54 12.76
N GLU A 537 -13.05 9.72 11.89
CA GLU A 537 -12.80 9.93 10.47
C GLU A 537 -12.39 11.37 10.18
N ALA A 538 -11.45 11.54 9.24
CA ALA A 538 -11.04 12.86 8.79
C ALA A 538 -12.24 13.62 8.21
N PRO A 539 -12.37 14.92 8.53
CA PRO A 539 -13.31 15.78 7.81
C PRO A 539 -13.04 15.70 6.31
N GLN A 540 -14.12 15.56 5.52
CA GLN A 540 -14.02 15.42 4.07
C GLN A 540 -13.24 16.57 3.42
N GLU A 541 -13.42 17.80 3.93
CA GLU A 541 -12.67 18.99 3.52
C GLU A 541 -11.16 18.82 3.72
N GLY A 542 -10.74 18.24 4.84
CA GLY A 542 -9.32 17.98 5.13
C GLY A 542 -8.69 17.03 4.11
N ILE A 543 -9.40 15.95 3.75
CA ILE A 543 -8.94 14.99 2.74
C ILE A 543 -8.84 15.65 1.36
N ILE A 544 -9.87 16.42 0.98
CA ILE A 544 -9.90 17.13 -0.30
C ILE A 544 -8.78 18.17 -0.39
N ASN A 545 -8.50 18.90 0.70
CA ASN A 545 -7.41 19.86 0.75
C ASN A 545 -6.04 19.18 0.63
N LYS A 546 -5.86 17.99 1.23
CA LYS A 546 -4.64 17.18 1.04
C LYS A 546 -4.49 16.78 -0.43
N LEU A 547 -5.54 16.25 -1.06
CA LEU A 547 -5.55 15.90 -2.49
C LEU A 547 -5.21 17.10 -3.39
N LYS A 548 -5.79 18.28 -3.11
CA LYS A 548 -5.47 19.52 -3.82
C LYS A 548 -4.00 19.93 -3.63
N ALA A 549 -3.47 19.80 -2.42
CA ALA A 549 -2.06 20.11 -2.11
C ALA A 549 -1.08 19.17 -2.83
N GLU A 550 -1.49 17.93 -3.10
CA GLU A 550 -0.74 16.97 -3.91
C GLU A 550 -0.91 17.17 -5.43
N GLY A 551 -1.60 18.25 -5.83
CA GLY A 551 -1.77 18.62 -7.24
C GLY A 551 -2.86 17.85 -7.97
N VAL A 552 -3.73 17.12 -7.25
CA VAL A 552 -4.87 16.43 -7.88
C VAL A 552 -5.89 17.47 -8.36
N PRO A 553 -6.27 17.47 -9.65
CA PRO A 553 -7.27 18.36 -10.18
C PRO A 553 -8.62 18.23 -9.46
N ALA A 554 -9.23 19.37 -9.14
CA ALA A 554 -10.50 19.47 -8.43
C ALA A 554 -11.62 18.63 -9.05
N ASP A 555 -11.72 18.64 -10.38
CA ASP A 555 -12.71 17.88 -11.15
C ASP A 555 -12.52 16.37 -11.03
N LYS A 556 -11.28 15.89 -10.95
CA LYS A 556 -10.95 14.48 -10.69
C LYS A 556 -11.29 14.07 -9.26
N ILE A 557 -11.02 14.93 -8.26
CA ILE A 557 -11.44 14.71 -6.87
C ILE A 557 -12.97 14.56 -6.79
N ALA A 558 -13.72 15.50 -7.37
CA ALA A 558 -15.18 15.43 -7.38
C ALA A 558 -15.70 14.18 -8.08
N SER A 559 -15.14 13.84 -9.25
CA SER A 559 -15.51 12.65 -10.01
C SER A 559 -15.29 11.38 -9.19
N PHE A 560 -14.14 11.24 -8.53
CA PHE A 560 -13.82 10.10 -7.69
C PHE A 560 -14.89 9.85 -6.63
N TYR A 561 -15.23 10.86 -5.82
CA TYR A 561 -16.21 10.67 -4.75
C TYR A 561 -17.62 10.43 -5.28
N ILE A 562 -18.03 11.09 -6.37
CA ILE A 562 -19.33 10.85 -7.01
C ILE A 562 -19.43 9.39 -7.47
N LEU A 563 -18.38 8.87 -8.12
CA LEU A 563 -18.34 7.48 -8.61
C LEU A 563 -18.30 6.48 -7.46
N ARG A 564 -17.57 6.80 -6.39
CA ARG A 564 -17.48 5.96 -5.19
C ARG A 564 -18.83 5.73 -4.52
N GLN A 565 -19.75 6.72 -4.57
CA GLN A 565 -21.09 6.59 -4.00
C GLN A 565 -22.05 5.76 -4.86
N LEU A 566 -21.79 5.66 -6.17
CA LEU A 566 -22.74 5.10 -7.13
C LEU A 566 -23.15 3.64 -6.81
N PRO A 567 -22.23 2.71 -6.47
CA PRO A 567 -22.63 1.34 -6.12
C PRO A 567 -23.57 1.27 -4.92
N GLY A 568 -23.35 2.11 -3.90
CA GLY A 568 -24.21 2.16 -2.71
C GLY A 568 -25.61 2.64 -3.05
N LEU A 569 -25.73 3.66 -3.91
CA LEU A 569 -27.01 4.19 -4.36
C LEU A 569 -27.79 3.19 -5.22
N LEU A 570 -27.09 2.41 -6.05
CA LEU A 570 -27.71 1.41 -6.91
C LEU A 570 -28.25 0.22 -6.10
N LYS A 571 -27.57 -0.18 -5.02
CA LYS A 571 -27.95 -1.32 -4.15
C LYS A 571 -29.14 -1.05 -3.23
N ARG A 572 -29.50 0.21 -2.96
CA ARG A 572 -30.65 0.52 -2.08
C ARG A 572 -31.95 0.01 -2.71
N ASP A 573 -32.86 -0.58 -1.96
CA ASP A 573 -34.22 -0.89 -2.44
C ASP A 573 -35.17 0.31 -2.25
N THR A 574 -34.69 1.51 -2.63
CA THR A 574 -35.44 2.76 -2.52
C THR A 574 -36.05 3.16 -3.87
N PRO A 575 -37.17 3.91 -3.88
CA PRO A 575 -37.76 4.41 -5.12
C PRO A 575 -36.75 5.21 -5.95
N ASP A 576 -36.82 5.09 -7.29
CA ASP A 576 -35.90 5.77 -8.22
C ASP A 576 -35.77 7.28 -7.93
N ALA A 577 -36.84 7.95 -7.48
CA ALA A 577 -36.82 9.36 -7.14
C ALA A 577 -35.91 9.71 -5.95
N GLU A 578 -35.84 8.85 -4.93
CA GLU A 578 -35.00 9.05 -3.75
C GLU A 578 -33.53 8.80 -4.09
N LYS A 579 -33.25 7.75 -4.87
CA LYS A 579 -31.90 7.49 -5.41
C LYS A 579 -31.38 8.66 -6.26
N ILE A 580 -32.25 9.26 -7.07
CA ILE A 580 -31.93 10.44 -7.87
C ILE A 580 -31.59 11.63 -6.96
N ALA A 581 -32.38 11.85 -5.91
CA ALA A 581 -32.14 12.94 -4.96
C ALA A 581 -30.82 12.75 -4.19
N ASP A 582 -30.53 11.52 -3.75
CA ASP A 582 -29.28 11.18 -3.07
C ASP A 582 -28.07 11.33 -4.00
N PHE A 583 -28.18 10.87 -5.25
CA PHE A 583 -27.12 11.04 -6.25
C PHE A 583 -26.86 12.51 -6.53
N ALA A 584 -27.91 13.31 -6.71
CA ALA A 584 -27.78 14.75 -6.88
C ALA A 584 -27.14 15.42 -5.65
N GLY A 585 -27.50 15.00 -4.44
CA GLY A 585 -26.88 15.43 -3.19
C GLY A 585 -25.38 15.18 -3.19
N ALA A 586 -24.96 13.95 -3.52
CA ALA A 586 -23.54 13.60 -3.62
C ALA A 586 -22.79 14.46 -4.64
N ILE A 587 -23.35 14.67 -5.85
CA ILE A 587 -22.75 15.55 -6.85
C ILE A 587 -22.58 16.96 -6.29
N TYR A 588 -23.62 17.51 -5.66
CA TYR A 588 -23.55 18.84 -5.07
C TYR A 588 -22.47 18.92 -3.99
N GLU A 589 -22.52 18.06 -2.98
CA GLU A 589 -21.57 18.07 -1.86
C GLU A 589 -20.12 17.97 -2.33
N TYR A 590 -19.78 16.96 -3.15
CA TYR A 590 -18.40 16.74 -3.56
C TYR A 590 -17.92 17.76 -4.60
N SER A 591 -18.81 18.29 -5.45
CA SER A 591 -18.41 19.36 -6.39
C SER A 591 -18.11 20.67 -5.68
N GLN A 592 -18.87 21.01 -4.63
CA GLN A 592 -18.62 22.19 -3.81
C GLN A 592 -17.34 22.01 -3.00
N ALA A 593 -17.19 20.89 -2.29
CA ALA A 593 -16.01 20.66 -1.45
C ALA A 593 -14.71 20.63 -2.27
N ALA A 594 -14.76 20.08 -3.49
CA ALA A 594 -13.63 20.10 -4.41
C ALA A 594 -13.41 21.45 -5.12
N ASP A 595 -14.27 22.46 -4.93
CA ASP A 595 -14.22 23.77 -5.60
C ASP A 595 -14.22 23.70 -7.13
N THR A 596 -15.00 22.77 -7.71
CA THR A 596 -14.97 22.56 -9.16
C THR A 596 -15.81 23.57 -9.95
N GLY A 597 -16.71 24.28 -9.27
CA GLY A 597 -17.72 25.12 -9.92
C GLY A 597 -18.64 24.35 -10.89
N TRP A 598 -18.78 23.03 -10.74
CA TRP A 598 -19.70 22.20 -11.54
C TRP A 598 -21.14 22.60 -11.33
N ILE A 599 -21.47 22.98 -10.10
CA ILE A 599 -22.79 23.43 -9.69
C ILE A 599 -22.63 24.77 -9.01
N GLN A 600 -23.61 25.66 -9.21
CA GLN A 600 -23.65 26.89 -8.44
C GLN A 600 -23.95 26.58 -6.97
N PRO A 601 -23.23 27.22 -6.01
CA PRO A 601 -23.56 27.11 -4.60
C PRO A 601 -25.02 27.52 -4.35
N LEU A 602 -25.70 26.80 -3.46
CA LEU A 602 -27.05 27.13 -3.03
C LEU A 602 -27.03 28.34 -2.10
N GLY A 603 -27.99 29.24 -2.28
CA GLY A 603 -28.23 30.30 -1.29
C GLY A 603 -28.78 29.74 0.03
N GLU A 604 -28.65 30.49 1.12
CA GLU A 604 -29.17 30.09 2.44
C GLU A 604 -30.68 29.74 2.39
N ASP A 605 -31.46 30.52 1.64
CA ASP A 605 -32.90 30.26 1.43
C ASP A 605 -33.16 28.94 0.71
N GLU A 606 -32.32 28.58 -0.28
CA GLU A 606 -32.44 27.30 -0.98
C GLU A 606 -32.09 26.14 -0.06
N ILE A 607 -31.04 26.27 0.76
CA ILE A 607 -30.64 25.25 1.76
C ILE A 607 -31.79 24.99 2.74
N GLN A 608 -32.41 26.05 3.27
CA GLN A 608 -33.56 25.92 4.16
C GLN A 608 -34.75 25.24 3.47
N ARG A 609 -35.03 25.60 2.21
CA ARG A 609 -36.12 25.00 1.43
C ARG A 609 -35.91 23.53 1.11
N VAL A 610 -34.68 23.07 0.88
CA VAL A 610 -34.39 21.65 0.61
C VAL A 610 -34.91 20.74 1.74
N ALA A 611 -34.84 21.21 3.00
CA ALA A 611 -35.32 20.44 4.14
C ALA A 611 -36.85 20.45 4.29
N SER A 612 -37.53 21.53 3.88
CA SER A 612 -38.96 21.73 4.12
C SER A 612 -39.88 21.47 2.92
N ASP A 613 -39.34 21.47 1.70
CA ASP A 613 -40.10 21.43 0.44
C ASP A 613 -39.61 20.27 -0.45
N PRO A 614 -40.29 19.09 -0.40
CA PRO A 614 -39.92 17.93 -1.19
C PRO A 614 -39.96 18.16 -2.71
N VAL A 615 -40.85 19.03 -3.18
CA VAL A 615 -40.97 19.36 -4.61
C VAL A 615 -39.74 20.16 -5.03
N PHE A 616 -39.37 21.18 -4.26
CA PHE A 616 -38.14 21.94 -4.50
C PHE A 616 -36.89 21.06 -4.43
N LYS A 617 -36.80 20.13 -3.48
CA LYS A 617 -35.70 19.16 -3.41
C LYS A 617 -35.58 18.34 -4.70
N GLN A 618 -36.70 17.87 -5.25
CA GLN A 618 -36.72 17.11 -6.50
C GLN A 618 -36.31 17.99 -7.70
N GLU A 619 -36.86 19.19 -7.83
CA GLU A 619 -36.50 20.15 -8.88
C GLU A 619 -35.02 20.52 -8.83
N LEU A 620 -34.50 20.79 -7.63
CA LEU A 620 -33.10 21.07 -7.41
C LEU A 620 -32.21 19.88 -7.79
N SER A 621 -32.62 18.66 -7.43
CA SER A 621 -31.87 17.45 -7.78
C SER A 621 -31.74 17.28 -9.29
N GLN A 622 -32.82 17.54 -10.04
CA GLN A 622 -32.80 17.53 -11.50
C GLN A 622 -31.90 18.63 -12.06
N ARG A 623 -31.95 19.84 -11.50
CA ARG A 623 -31.09 20.97 -11.91
C ARG A 623 -29.60 20.65 -11.70
N ILE A 624 -29.26 20.06 -10.55
CA ILE A 624 -27.90 19.58 -10.22
C ILE A 624 -27.44 18.57 -11.26
N ILE A 625 -28.23 17.52 -11.51
CA ILE A 625 -27.87 16.46 -12.46
C ILE A 625 -27.68 17.05 -13.86
N GLN A 626 -28.60 17.89 -14.34
CA GLN A 626 -28.50 18.52 -15.65
C GLN A 626 -27.24 19.38 -15.81
N ALA A 627 -26.84 20.10 -14.76
CA ALA A 627 -25.65 20.95 -14.79
C ALA A 627 -24.33 20.15 -14.71
N ALA A 628 -24.29 19.13 -13.85
CA ALA A 628 -23.06 18.40 -13.55
C ALA A 628 -22.79 17.22 -14.47
N LEU A 629 -23.83 16.55 -14.99
CA LEU A 629 -23.68 15.33 -15.78
C LEU A 629 -22.80 15.51 -17.02
N PRO A 630 -22.89 16.61 -17.82
CA PRO A 630 -21.98 16.80 -18.94
C PRO A 630 -20.50 16.86 -18.51
N ARG A 631 -20.20 17.42 -17.33
CA ARG A 631 -18.84 17.54 -16.79
C ARG A 631 -18.35 16.21 -16.21
N LEU A 632 -19.21 15.49 -15.50
CA LEU A 632 -18.90 14.14 -15.04
C LEU A 632 -18.60 13.22 -16.22
N ASN A 633 -19.40 13.29 -17.29
CA ASN A 633 -19.17 12.55 -18.52
C ASN A 633 -17.85 12.93 -19.20
N ALA A 634 -17.52 14.22 -19.26
CA ALA A 634 -16.24 14.66 -19.80
C ALA A 634 -15.06 14.12 -18.98
N SER A 635 -15.12 14.26 -17.65
CA SER A 635 -14.07 13.75 -16.75
C SER A 635 -13.91 12.23 -16.87
N LEU A 636 -15.03 11.48 -16.95
CA LEU A 636 -15.03 10.03 -17.15
C LEU A 636 -14.43 9.64 -18.49
N ARG A 637 -14.78 10.36 -19.57
CA ARG A 637 -14.17 10.13 -20.89
C ARG A 637 -12.69 10.41 -20.86
N ASP A 638 -12.24 11.48 -20.22
CA ASP A 638 -10.82 11.80 -20.11
C ASP A 638 -10.07 10.70 -19.33
N THR A 639 -10.64 10.23 -18.21
CA THR A 639 -10.08 9.09 -17.45
C THR A 639 -10.07 7.81 -18.30
N PHE A 640 -11.15 7.54 -19.03
CA PHE A 640 -11.22 6.38 -19.92
C PHE A 640 -10.23 6.49 -21.08
N MET A 641 -10.04 7.67 -21.68
CA MET A 641 -9.07 7.87 -22.76
C MET A 641 -7.64 7.72 -22.25
N GLN A 642 -7.34 8.24 -21.06
CA GLN A 642 -6.05 8.01 -20.39
C GLN A 642 -5.83 6.53 -20.12
N TRP A 643 -6.85 5.83 -19.64
CA TRP A 643 -6.81 4.37 -19.47
C TRP A 643 -6.61 3.65 -20.80
N ASN A 644 -7.35 4.03 -21.84
CA ASN A 644 -7.27 3.44 -23.17
C ASN A 644 -5.90 3.66 -23.83
N THR A 645 -5.23 4.79 -23.54
CA THR A 645 -3.85 5.05 -23.98
C THR A 645 -2.80 4.32 -23.16
N THR A 646 -3.17 3.79 -21.98
CA THR A 646 -2.31 2.97 -21.13
C THR A 646 -2.66 1.48 -21.21
N LEU A 647 -3.68 1.10 -22.00
CA LEU A 647 -3.96 -0.28 -22.33
C LEU A 647 -2.79 -0.85 -23.14
N ASP A 648 -2.30 -2.00 -22.70
CA ASP A 648 -1.26 -2.72 -23.41
C ASP A 648 -1.72 -3.14 -24.82
N THR A 649 -0.74 -3.35 -25.71
CA THR A 649 -0.95 -3.69 -27.11
C THR A 649 -1.82 -4.93 -27.30
N ASP A 650 -1.83 -5.85 -26.35
CA ASP A 650 -2.50 -7.13 -26.45
C ASP A 650 -3.98 -7.04 -26.01
N THR A 651 -4.27 -6.28 -24.94
CA THR A 651 -5.63 -5.86 -24.58
C THR A 651 -6.24 -5.04 -25.72
N ARG A 652 -5.46 -4.14 -26.33
CA ARG A 652 -5.86 -3.38 -27.52
C ARG A 652 -6.13 -4.32 -28.70
N ALA A 653 -5.26 -5.29 -28.97
CA ALA A 653 -5.43 -6.27 -30.03
C ALA A 653 -6.66 -7.17 -29.82
N LYS A 654 -7.01 -7.52 -28.58
CA LYS A 654 -8.23 -8.28 -28.25
C LYS A 654 -9.49 -7.45 -28.43
N ILE A 655 -9.44 -6.15 -28.15
CA ILE A 655 -10.52 -5.19 -28.44
C ILE A 655 -10.68 -5.05 -29.95
N ASP A 656 -9.58 -4.83 -30.68
CA ASP A 656 -9.55 -4.68 -32.14
C ASP A 656 -10.00 -5.96 -32.86
N ALA A 657 -9.61 -7.14 -32.35
CA ALA A 657 -10.03 -8.44 -32.87
C ALA A 657 -11.54 -8.70 -32.74
N LYS A 658 -12.21 -8.00 -31.82
CA LYS A 658 -13.68 -8.01 -31.69
C LYS A 658 -14.36 -7.02 -32.65
N ASN A 659 -13.60 -6.30 -33.48
CA ASN A 659 -14.08 -5.24 -34.39
C ASN A 659 -14.99 -4.20 -33.70
N LEU A 660 -14.75 -3.95 -32.41
CA LEU A 660 -15.51 -2.94 -31.69
C LEU A 660 -14.97 -1.57 -32.09
N SER A 661 -15.83 -0.70 -32.61
CA SER A 661 -15.47 0.71 -32.76
C SER A 661 -15.16 1.31 -31.38
N GLU A 662 -14.36 2.37 -31.34
CA GLU A 662 -14.01 3.08 -30.10
C GLU A 662 -15.28 3.46 -29.29
N LYS A 663 -16.35 3.83 -30.00
CA LYS A 663 -17.67 4.11 -29.43
C LYS A 663 -18.37 2.86 -28.87
N GLU A 664 -18.18 1.69 -29.47
CA GLU A 664 -18.70 0.42 -28.96
C GLU A 664 -17.90 -0.09 -27.76
N VAL A 665 -16.60 0.18 -27.68
CA VAL A 665 -15.77 -0.11 -26.49
C VAL A 665 -16.19 0.78 -25.33
N GLU A 666 -16.29 2.10 -25.56
CA GLU A 666 -16.82 3.06 -24.58
C GLU A 666 -18.21 2.63 -24.10
N GLN A 667 -19.12 2.31 -25.02
CA GLN A 667 -20.47 1.84 -24.66
C GLN A 667 -20.44 0.50 -23.94
N ARG A 668 -19.57 -0.44 -24.31
CA ARG A 668 -19.57 -1.78 -23.73
C ARG A 668 -18.97 -1.79 -22.33
N VAL A 669 -17.81 -1.16 -22.12
CA VAL A 669 -17.22 -0.99 -20.77
C VAL A 669 -18.19 -0.23 -19.87
N PHE A 670 -18.86 0.79 -20.39
CA PHE A 670 -19.85 1.56 -19.64
C PHE A 670 -21.14 0.77 -19.35
N LEU A 671 -21.60 -0.07 -20.28
CA LEU A 671 -22.75 -0.96 -20.06
C LEU A 671 -22.40 -2.14 -19.15
N ASP A 672 -21.16 -2.62 -19.17
CA ASP A 672 -20.65 -3.69 -18.30
C ASP A 672 -20.44 -3.15 -16.87
N LEU A 673 -19.99 -1.89 -16.73
CA LEU A 673 -20.02 -1.12 -15.47
C LEU A 673 -21.43 -1.03 -14.86
N ILE A 674 -22.45 -0.87 -15.70
CA ILE A 674 -23.86 -0.85 -15.30
C ILE A 674 -24.37 -2.28 -15.01
N ALA A 675 -24.06 -3.27 -15.83
CA ALA A 675 -24.50 -4.66 -15.66
C ALA A 675 -23.86 -5.33 -14.42
N ALA A 676 -22.63 -4.99 -14.07
CA ALA A 676 -21.97 -5.39 -12.83
C ALA A 676 -22.72 -4.89 -11.58
N SER A 677 -23.31 -3.70 -11.66
CA SER A 677 -24.14 -3.16 -10.57
C SER A 677 -25.50 -3.86 -10.44
N GLU A 678 -26.03 -4.40 -11.55
CA GLU A 678 -27.31 -5.14 -11.59
C GLU A 678 -27.17 -6.61 -11.17
N SER A 679 -26.03 -7.25 -11.46
CA SER A 679 -25.77 -8.66 -11.12
C SER A 679 -25.63 -8.89 -9.61
N ALA A 680 -25.27 -7.85 -8.85
CA ALA A 680 -25.23 -7.88 -7.39
C ALA A 680 -26.62 -7.86 -6.71
N VAL A 681 -27.70 -7.75 -7.49
CA VAL A 681 -29.10 -7.64 -7.01
C VAL A 681 -29.87 -8.97 -7.16
N GLN A 682 -29.28 -10.01 -7.75
CA GLN A 682 -29.96 -11.30 -7.97
C GLN A 682 -29.13 -12.49 -7.46
N ASP A 683 -28.92 -12.62 -6.15
CA ASP A 683 -28.69 -13.94 -5.55
C ASP A 683 -29.07 -13.96 -4.05
N GLU A 684 -30.33 -14.26 -3.76
CA GLU A 684 -30.83 -14.55 -2.39
C GLU A 684 -31.51 -15.93 -2.28
N SER A 685 -31.26 -16.88 -3.19
CA SER A 685 -31.77 -18.23 -2.96
C SER A 685 -30.89 -19.33 -3.56
N SER A 686 -30.26 -20.08 -2.65
CA SER A 686 -29.67 -21.39 -2.91
C SER A 686 -30.57 -22.29 -3.76
N GLN A 687 -30.14 -22.65 -4.99
CA GLN A 687 -30.22 -24.00 -5.55
C GLN A 687 -29.49 -24.12 -6.91
N VAL A 688 -28.48 -25.01 -6.94
CA VAL A 688 -27.91 -25.77 -8.08
C VAL A 688 -28.03 -25.13 -9.49
N ILE A 689 -26.93 -24.55 -9.98
CA ILE A 689 -26.79 -24.21 -11.40
C ILE A 689 -26.13 -25.38 -12.15
N THR A 690 -26.90 -26.03 -13.01
CA THR A 690 -26.39 -26.86 -14.11
C THR A 690 -25.83 -25.99 -15.23
N TYR A 691 -24.63 -26.32 -15.70
CA TYR A 691 -23.93 -25.65 -16.80
C TYR A 691 -24.72 -25.72 -18.13
N ASP A 692 -24.96 -24.55 -18.71
CA ASP A 692 -25.31 -24.32 -20.11
C ASP A 692 -24.05 -24.48 -21.01
N LYS A 693 -24.24 -24.97 -22.23
CA LYS A 693 -23.18 -25.37 -23.18
C LYS A 693 -22.40 -24.23 -23.86
N ASN A 694 -22.63 -22.96 -23.54
CA ASN A 694 -21.98 -21.83 -24.24
C ASN A 694 -20.98 -21.00 -23.40
N GLY A 695 -20.64 -21.42 -22.18
CA GLY A 695 -19.33 -21.14 -21.57
C GLY A 695 -18.85 -19.67 -21.48
N ILE A 696 -19.71 -18.71 -21.13
CA ILE A 696 -19.29 -17.35 -20.76
C ILE A 696 -19.88 -17.02 -19.38
N GLY A 697 -19.03 -17.05 -18.35
CA GLY A 697 -19.40 -16.76 -16.96
C GLY A 697 -19.34 -15.27 -16.63
N THR A 698 -20.32 -14.80 -15.85
CA THR A 698 -20.66 -13.39 -15.54
C THR A 698 -19.98 -12.82 -14.29
N ASN A 699 -18.82 -13.34 -13.88
CA ASN A 699 -18.11 -12.85 -12.68
C ASN A 699 -16.99 -11.84 -12.98
N ALA A 700 -16.67 -11.57 -14.26
CA ALA A 700 -15.54 -10.71 -14.64
C ALA A 700 -15.79 -9.19 -14.45
N ASP A 701 -17.04 -8.77 -14.24
CA ASP A 701 -17.42 -7.37 -14.43
C ASP A 701 -17.47 -6.54 -13.13
N ILE A 702 -17.71 -7.17 -11.97
CA ILE A 702 -17.58 -6.53 -10.64
C ILE A 702 -16.09 -6.39 -10.26
N ASP A 703 -15.28 -7.39 -10.61
CA ASP A 703 -13.85 -7.38 -10.36
C ASP A 703 -13.15 -6.24 -11.11
N THR A 704 -13.68 -5.77 -12.25
CA THR A 704 -13.13 -4.65 -13.01
C THR A 704 -13.34 -3.29 -12.30
N LEU A 705 -14.50 -3.07 -11.66
CA LEU A 705 -14.76 -1.88 -10.83
C LEU A 705 -13.93 -1.88 -9.54
N ILE A 706 -13.84 -3.05 -8.91
CA ILE A 706 -12.97 -3.26 -7.74
C ILE A 706 -11.51 -3.06 -8.16
N TYR A 707 -11.09 -3.57 -9.33
CA TYR A 707 -9.76 -3.40 -9.89
C TYR A 707 -9.41 -1.94 -10.19
N LEU A 708 -10.36 -1.13 -10.68
CA LEU A 708 -10.16 0.31 -10.92
C LEU A 708 -10.09 1.14 -9.64
N THR A 709 -10.51 0.60 -8.49
CA THR A 709 -10.56 1.32 -7.20
C THR A 709 -9.66 0.73 -6.11
N LYS A 710 -9.11 -0.48 -6.33
CA LYS A 710 -8.19 -1.16 -5.41
C LYS A 710 -6.79 -0.51 -5.42
N PRO A 711 -6.19 -0.29 -4.25
CA PRO A 711 -4.76 0.02 -4.14
C PRO A 711 -3.90 -1.16 -4.66
N GLY A 712 -2.81 -0.88 -5.39
CA GLY A 712 -1.76 -1.88 -5.71
C GLY A 712 -1.41 -2.12 -7.18
N ASN A 713 -1.95 -1.38 -8.16
CA ASN A 713 -1.56 -1.49 -9.57
C ASN A 713 -1.19 -0.11 -10.13
N GLU A 714 0.09 0.05 -10.50
CA GLU A 714 0.71 1.35 -10.80
C GLU A 714 0.68 1.64 -12.31
N ALA A 715 -0.08 2.67 -12.73
CA ALA A 715 0.02 3.29 -14.04
C ALA A 715 -0.07 4.83 -13.90
N PRO A 716 0.72 5.62 -14.63
CA PRO A 716 0.92 7.04 -14.33
C PRO A 716 0.01 7.95 -15.20
N ALA A 717 -1.23 8.17 -14.78
CA ALA A 717 -2.02 9.33 -15.22
C ALA A 717 -3.18 9.55 -14.25
N ILE A 718 -3.00 10.42 -13.24
CA ILE A 718 -3.98 10.87 -12.22
C ILE A 718 -5.11 9.83 -12.03
N ASP A 719 -4.68 8.64 -11.62
CA ASP A 719 -5.54 7.48 -11.53
C ASP A 719 -6.50 7.72 -10.36
N LEU A 720 -7.78 7.38 -10.52
CA LEU A 720 -8.72 7.32 -9.41
C LEU A 720 -8.16 6.46 -8.26
N ARG A 721 -7.23 5.54 -8.55
CA ARG A 721 -6.41 4.83 -7.56
C ARG A 721 -5.46 5.72 -6.77
N ALA A 722 -4.77 6.67 -7.38
CA ALA A 722 -3.91 7.62 -6.66
C ALA A 722 -4.75 8.45 -5.69
N ILE A 723 -5.93 8.92 -6.13
CA ILE A 723 -6.89 9.60 -5.27
C ILE A 723 -7.37 8.66 -4.15
N SER A 724 -7.71 7.40 -4.46
CA SER A 724 -8.10 6.38 -3.48
C SER A 724 -7.00 6.10 -2.45
N ARG A 725 -5.74 6.03 -2.89
CA ARG A 725 -4.58 5.82 -2.02
C ARG A 725 -4.43 6.99 -1.04
N VAL A 726 -4.38 8.21 -1.56
CA VAL A 726 -4.21 9.43 -0.74
C VAL A 726 -5.39 9.64 0.19
N ASP A 727 -6.63 9.36 -0.26
CA ASP A 727 -7.82 9.37 0.59
C ASP A 727 -7.68 8.36 1.75
N ASN A 728 -7.29 7.13 1.46
CA ASN A 728 -7.12 6.10 2.49
C ASN A 728 -5.97 6.44 3.45
N GLU A 729 -4.84 6.93 2.95
CA GLU A 729 -3.72 7.38 3.77
C GLU A 729 -4.11 8.54 4.68
N ALA A 730 -4.82 9.55 4.15
CA ALA A 730 -5.31 10.68 4.94
C ALA A 730 -6.28 10.22 6.05
N ARG A 731 -7.16 9.26 5.75
CA ARG A 731 -8.09 8.68 6.73
C ARG A 731 -7.34 7.91 7.81
N ASP A 732 -6.40 7.04 7.42
CA ASP A 732 -5.63 6.21 8.36
C ASP A 732 -4.70 7.08 9.24
N GLU A 733 -4.07 8.12 8.68
CA GLU A 733 -3.28 9.11 9.43
C GLU A 733 -4.12 9.86 10.47
N TYR A 734 -5.26 10.39 10.04
CA TYR A 734 -6.15 11.15 10.93
C TYR A 734 -6.74 10.27 12.03
N LEU A 735 -7.07 9.01 11.71
CA LEU A 735 -7.49 8.02 12.67
C LEU A 735 -6.42 7.79 13.73
N LEU A 736 -5.18 7.48 13.31
CA LEU A 736 -4.07 7.28 14.25
C LEU A 736 -3.84 8.53 15.12
N GLN A 737 -3.95 9.71 14.53
CA GLN A 737 -3.85 10.98 15.26
C GLN A 737 -4.97 11.13 16.30
N SER A 738 -6.21 10.78 15.94
CA SER A 738 -7.37 10.85 16.85
C SER A 738 -7.21 9.90 18.04
N ILE A 739 -6.71 8.68 17.80
CA ILE A 739 -6.38 7.70 18.86
C ILE A 739 -5.31 8.29 19.78
N ASP A 740 -4.24 8.85 19.21
CA ASP A 740 -3.17 9.46 19.99
C ASP A 740 -3.63 10.62 20.86
N ASP A 741 -4.46 11.50 20.32
CA ASP A 741 -4.96 12.66 21.05
C ASP A 741 -5.88 12.23 22.19
N ALA A 742 -6.71 11.21 21.97
CA ALA A 742 -7.51 10.60 23.04
C ALA A 742 -6.64 9.99 24.14
N VAL A 743 -5.60 9.24 23.77
CA VAL A 743 -4.69 8.62 24.76
C VAL A 743 -3.91 9.69 25.54
N LYS A 744 -3.42 10.74 24.87
CA LYS A 744 -2.76 11.89 25.52
C LYS A 744 -3.71 12.64 26.46
N ALA A 745 -5.01 12.66 26.15
CA ALA A 745 -6.05 13.19 27.03
C ALA A 745 -6.41 12.24 28.20
N GLY A 746 -5.70 11.13 28.39
CA GLY A 746 -5.90 10.17 29.47
C GLY A 746 -7.06 9.18 29.23
N LYS A 747 -7.62 9.16 28.01
CA LYS A 747 -8.66 8.21 27.61
C LYS A 747 -8.06 6.86 27.24
N ASN A 748 -8.89 5.83 27.31
CA ASN A 748 -8.61 4.46 26.92
C ASN A 748 -9.57 4.08 25.78
N PRO A 749 -9.31 4.48 24.53
CA PRO A 749 -10.32 4.34 23.48
C PRO A 749 -10.61 2.87 23.12
N LEU A 750 -11.90 2.55 22.99
CA LEU A 750 -12.38 1.40 22.22
C LEU A 750 -12.64 1.90 20.79
N VAL A 751 -11.94 1.32 19.83
CA VAL A 751 -11.94 1.75 18.44
C VAL A 751 -12.52 0.63 17.59
N GLU A 752 -13.64 0.89 16.92
CA GLU A 752 -14.23 -0.01 15.94
C GLU A 752 -14.01 0.53 14.52
N PHE A 753 -13.56 -0.37 13.65
CA PHE A 753 -13.31 -0.10 12.23
C PHE A 753 -13.59 -1.32 11.36
N GLY A 754 -13.83 -1.05 10.09
CA GLY A 754 -13.73 -2.04 9.02
C GLY A 754 -12.42 -2.81 9.12
N GLY A 755 -12.50 -4.14 8.98
CA GLY A 755 -11.37 -5.04 9.20
C GLY A 755 -10.12 -4.63 8.42
N THR A 756 -10.30 -4.12 7.19
CA THR A 756 -9.21 -3.61 6.35
C THR A 756 -8.46 -2.44 6.98
N HIS A 757 -9.16 -1.49 7.61
CA HIS A 757 -8.53 -0.37 8.32
C HIS A 757 -7.86 -0.84 9.61
N ALA A 758 -8.54 -1.69 10.39
CA ALA A 758 -7.99 -2.26 11.62
C ALA A 758 -6.64 -2.99 11.38
N ILE A 759 -6.53 -3.71 10.28
CA ILE A 759 -5.28 -4.36 9.83
C ILE A 759 -4.17 -3.35 9.58
N LYS A 760 -4.46 -2.26 8.86
CA LYS A 760 -3.45 -1.29 8.46
C LYS A 760 -2.91 -0.51 9.64
N ILE A 761 -3.78 -0.17 10.59
CA ILE A 761 -3.40 0.66 11.74
C ILE A 761 -2.79 -0.14 12.90
N ALA A 762 -3.08 -1.43 13.01
CA ALA A 762 -2.61 -2.25 14.13
C ALA A 762 -1.06 -2.23 14.28
N PRO A 763 -0.24 -2.36 13.22
CA PRO A 763 1.22 -2.22 13.33
C PRO A 763 1.65 -0.86 13.89
N ALA A 764 1.01 0.22 13.46
CA ALA A 764 1.30 1.56 13.96
C ALA A 764 0.93 1.70 15.45
N LEU A 765 -0.18 1.11 15.89
CA LEU A 765 -0.57 1.07 17.30
C LEU A 765 0.38 0.21 18.15
N ILE A 766 0.86 -0.94 17.65
CA ILE A 766 1.87 -1.76 18.34
C ILE A 766 3.14 -0.95 18.57
N TYR A 767 3.56 -0.17 17.58
CA TYR A 767 4.75 0.67 17.67
C TYR A 767 4.57 1.82 18.66
N ARG A 768 3.42 2.51 18.62
CA ARG A 768 3.13 3.67 19.50
C ARG A 768 2.80 3.27 20.94
N TYR A 769 2.19 2.09 21.13
CA TYR A 769 1.71 1.56 22.39
C TYR A 769 2.23 0.13 22.60
N PRO A 770 3.55 -0.04 22.72
CA PRO A 770 4.15 -1.37 22.84
C PRO A 770 3.59 -2.05 24.07
N GLN A 771 3.01 -3.23 23.87
CA GLN A 771 2.60 -4.09 24.98
C GLN A 771 3.75 -4.17 25.98
N PRO A 772 3.52 -3.96 27.28
CA PRO A 772 4.52 -4.33 28.27
C PRO A 772 4.86 -5.79 27.99
N GLN A 773 6.12 -6.06 27.65
CA GLN A 773 6.59 -7.43 27.48
C GLN A 773 6.12 -8.18 28.72
N ALA A 774 5.36 -9.27 28.51
CA ALA A 774 4.89 -10.09 29.62
C ALA A 774 6.13 -10.45 30.46
N ALA A 775 6.21 -9.87 31.66
CA ALA A 775 7.38 -9.93 32.52
C ALA A 775 7.63 -11.34 33.05
#